data_AF-A0A9W9Y8T5-F1
#
_entry.id   AF-A0A9W9Y8T5-F1
#
_cell.length_a   1.000
_cell.length_b   1.000
_cell.length_c   1.000
_cell.angle_alpha   90.00
_cell.angle_beta   90.00
_cell.angle_gamma   90.00
#
_symmetry.space_group_name_H-M   'P 1'
#
loop_
_entity.id
_entity.type
_entity.pdbx_description
1 polymer ?
#
loop_
_entity_poly.entity_id
_entity_poly.type
_entity_poly.pdbx_seq_one_letter_code
_entity_poly.pdbx_strand_id
1 'polypeptide(L)'
;MSKAHSKQMWLRDLFLFLVLVTPTIGQFTLPFLYMRIKILLPSELGSQPKDLKLTTEHIRIHNGWSVEETSSKTMQTILDGRPSNYQQSTFTAANLVDLNLFWSYEIPSEDINSSFVDQSVALYLTPADFQQELLKYTSDKLFFSVDDVASRLGIPAINLTQSYDPDDWETVVHAMISESALAFSRRLQLPSVDALARLVQLETQGLLNLTLGAFEVQAFPFPLKKATLDNNTISMIFNSSGITEASYGENTLTAALKHERINCTLHEFAILYNKSTEQVKTMDRTTLNQIDHICWIPKPATTMSSIDKNKRESHFVFSSDPVAITEDMTVLAILTKVTNLKWRKVRWAVSASLSDWEYLDAVTLPQLAAISGYDVGRLRNDSVSESVKLIFALRENGSLDNKIESHRVFIGGVLREAFNLSFGEVATLNEITEVSLQNVSSATLFKSFINATVHYFKLNVNEIIAAVQVTEEQLYYLPRLEWNTTISTIVRAVVKMEATKLQMSTEHLFQLLGFKPAELPIQQLKELMRSRIHDVKQSKMKFDTDPISLYLANNSVSEANYLNSSVLTLLLSTTGFNAEDLKLVYDLNPSQLFILGGMKFSDTPRLCGLDTTATKDRVAYNITAELVGIRQSRAVCKSTRFYVEARHKNMSYLQTAFSALASSSISFVNLVEMATNLSWRHNVWAFGLKMEDWTVLYVLNQDAFKEVTGLTSDEVLSETLLQIFQRSVQLQSENNANLRVKVNQNRGPTLNILYDLFNTNEGELIQFGGITKAQYDVLLPIEVYSRVLRYLVAKFNVSLNSVEASLNLQPGTLDKLSPTGWQGMVPLVKAEIIRSAHQQLDVTLSNFAMLLQETSESLQSLTLAQIESKWDDAFSRLLKGKSALENKSVLQIITDIGITSASLQDVTVLKFIQERINLTNSELLLLYNFSSTGIEVAGPYTFKELPGYCDISKDDLFNKRPHKIIVSLLGHNGDMTCRKIALVVAAATITVNQLSAKFNFEPANNVSMLMMFEDLLRLPWRKIAWAVNASLSDWSVLGAMTLTDIANLTSETTDNIKHLKSFRQIARAVLDLPRNSYTTLLNDYRSELVCKAASLFNVNSSKVCDGCDIVDILWNSLKRLI
;
A
#
# COMPACT_ATOMS: atom_id res chain seq x y z
N MET A 1 10.92 -4.83 33.60
CA MET A 1 9.50 -4.43 33.73
C MET A 1 9.37 -3.04 33.15
N SER A 2 8.59 -2.82 32.08
CA SER A 2 8.10 -1.47 31.70
C SER A 2 7.38 -1.46 30.36
N LYS A 3 7.60 -2.45 29.50
CA LYS A 3 6.99 -2.34 28.18
C LYS A 3 5.52 -2.84 28.13
N ALA A 4 5.11 -3.65 29.12
CA ALA A 4 3.76 -4.19 29.24
C ALA A 4 2.69 -3.18 29.69
N HIS A 5 3.09 -2.09 30.35
CA HIS A 5 2.20 -0.95 30.63
C HIS A 5 1.95 -0.06 29.40
N SER A 6 2.68 -0.26 28.28
CA SER A 6 2.48 0.53 27.06
C SER A 6 1.45 -0.09 26.09
N LYS A 7 1.17 -1.41 26.14
CA LYS A 7 0.13 -2.10 25.32
C LYS A 7 -1.26 -1.91 25.80
N GLN A 8 -1.47 -2.11 27.10
CA GLN A 8 -2.75 -1.71 27.67
C GLN A 8 -2.97 -0.20 27.67
N MET A 9 -1.94 0.61 27.37
CA MET A 9 -2.10 2.03 27.09
C MET A 9 -2.48 2.25 25.62
N TRP A 10 -1.84 1.61 24.64
CA TRP A 10 -2.11 1.84 23.20
C TRP A 10 -3.29 1.03 22.62
N LEU A 11 -3.72 -0.08 23.24
CA LEU A 11 -4.94 -0.84 22.87
C LEU A 11 -6.16 -0.24 23.51
N ARG A 12 -5.96 0.41 24.66
CA ARG A 12 -6.89 1.37 25.24
C ARG A 12 -6.85 2.67 24.43
N ASP A 13 -5.71 3.13 23.90
CA ASP A 13 -5.57 4.29 23.01
C ASP A 13 -6.12 4.02 21.59
N LEU A 14 -6.16 2.78 21.09
CA LEU A 14 -6.70 2.42 19.76
C LEU A 14 -8.18 2.01 19.80
N PHE A 15 -8.66 1.44 20.92
CA PHE A 15 -10.11 1.38 21.18
C PHE A 15 -10.65 2.75 21.59
N LEU A 16 -9.85 3.64 22.18
CA LEU A 16 -10.14 5.07 22.23
C LEU A 16 -10.11 5.68 20.81
N PHE A 17 -9.22 5.25 19.91
CA PHE A 17 -9.16 5.75 18.53
C PHE A 17 -10.29 5.27 17.61
N LEU A 18 -10.97 4.18 17.95
CA LEU A 18 -12.12 3.65 17.20
C LEU A 18 -13.48 4.03 17.83
N VAL A 19 -13.47 4.58 19.04
CA VAL A 19 -14.63 5.28 19.64
C VAL A 19 -14.50 6.81 19.49
N LEU A 20 -13.31 7.34 19.20
CA LEU A 20 -13.05 8.73 18.82
C LEU A 20 -12.77 8.81 17.30
N VAL A 21 -13.81 8.74 16.49
CA VAL A 21 -13.69 9.09 15.07
C VAL A 21 -13.47 10.60 14.97
N THR A 22 -12.25 10.93 14.54
CA THR A 22 -11.71 12.23 14.07
C THR A 22 -11.69 13.40 15.05
N PRO A 23 -10.51 13.90 15.45
CA PRO A 23 -10.27 15.31 15.30
C PRO A 23 -9.88 15.53 13.84
N THR A 24 -10.80 16.15 13.12
CA THR A 24 -10.40 17.17 12.17
C THR A 24 -9.22 17.97 12.73
N ILE A 25 -8.30 18.35 11.87
CA ILE A 25 -7.25 19.32 12.21
C ILE A 25 -7.98 20.56 12.80
N GLY A 26 -7.83 20.81 14.11
CA GLY A 26 -8.37 22.00 14.82
C GLY A 26 -9.62 21.78 15.69
N GLN A 27 -9.47 21.28 16.93
CA GLN A 27 -10.54 21.29 17.94
C GLN A 27 -10.00 21.82 19.28
N PHE A 28 -10.72 22.75 19.93
CA PHE A 28 -10.45 23.27 21.27
C PHE A 28 -11.13 22.44 22.36
N THR A 29 -10.62 22.47 23.59
CA THR A 29 -11.17 21.72 24.74
C THR A 29 -11.54 22.69 25.86
N LEU A 30 -12.75 22.58 26.40
CA LEU A 30 -13.20 23.25 27.62
C LEU A 30 -13.20 22.23 28.79
N PRO A 31 -12.50 22.47 29.91
CA PRO A 31 -11.75 23.67 30.25
C PRO A 31 -10.42 23.74 29.49
N PHE A 32 -9.98 24.94 29.14
CA PHE A 32 -8.79 25.17 28.31
C PHE A 32 -7.50 24.60 28.93
N LEU A 33 -7.41 24.49 30.26
CA LEU A 33 -6.26 23.89 30.92
C LEU A 33 -6.01 22.42 30.49
N TYR A 34 -7.05 21.73 30.01
CA TYR A 34 -6.96 20.37 29.48
C TYR A 34 -6.62 20.31 27.98
N MET A 35 -6.55 21.46 27.31
CA MET A 35 -6.19 21.57 25.90
C MET A 35 -4.74 21.15 25.65
N ARG A 36 -4.53 20.32 24.63
CA ARG A 36 -3.18 19.91 24.20
C ARG A 36 -2.50 21.07 23.48
N ILE A 37 -1.37 21.53 24.01
CA ILE A 37 -0.66 22.71 23.50
C ILE A 37 -0.21 22.50 22.04
N LYS A 38 0.13 21.27 21.65
CA LYS A 38 0.53 20.94 20.28
C LYS A 38 -0.58 21.14 19.24
N ILE A 39 -1.85 21.10 19.64
CA ILE A 39 -2.96 21.40 18.72
C ILE A 39 -2.97 22.91 18.40
N LEU A 40 -2.66 23.75 19.38
CA LEU A 40 -2.61 25.20 19.23
C LEU A 40 -1.30 25.69 18.57
N LEU A 41 -0.17 25.07 18.92
CA LEU A 41 1.19 25.51 18.55
C LEU A 41 1.98 24.35 17.93
N PRO A 42 1.59 23.86 16.74
CA PRO A 42 2.12 22.63 16.15
C PRO A 42 3.62 22.69 15.78
N SER A 43 4.18 23.88 15.52
CA SER A 43 5.61 24.04 15.22
C SER A 43 6.50 24.16 16.47
N GLU A 44 5.92 24.46 17.64
CA GLU A 44 6.67 24.72 18.89
C GLU A 44 6.96 23.46 19.71
N LEU A 45 6.43 22.30 19.27
CA LEU A 45 6.52 21.02 19.96
C LEU A 45 6.93 19.91 18.97
N GLY A 46 7.88 19.06 19.38
CA GLY A 46 8.42 17.98 18.56
C GLY A 46 7.41 16.86 18.26
N SER A 47 7.81 15.89 17.44
CA SER A 47 6.96 14.76 17.03
C SER A 47 6.86 13.63 18.07
N GLN A 48 7.46 13.77 19.26
CA GLN A 48 7.48 12.71 20.26
C GLN A 48 6.09 12.50 20.89
N PRO A 49 5.73 11.27 21.32
CA PRO A 49 4.44 10.99 21.97
C PRO A 49 4.16 11.83 23.21
N LYS A 50 5.20 12.18 23.99
CA LYS A 50 5.07 13.07 25.17
C LYS A 50 4.73 14.51 24.77
N ASP A 51 5.21 14.97 23.62
CA ASP A 51 4.95 16.32 23.09
C ASP A 51 3.50 16.45 22.60
N LEU A 52 2.88 15.33 22.20
CA LEU A 52 1.49 15.25 21.75
C LEU A 52 0.47 15.25 22.91
N LYS A 53 0.89 14.97 24.14
CA LYS A 53 0.01 14.88 25.33
C LYS A 53 0.14 16.07 26.29
N LEU A 54 1.10 16.97 26.08
CA LEU A 54 1.35 18.11 26.98
C LEU A 54 0.19 19.11 26.94
N THR A 55 -0.34 19.45 28.11
CA THR A 55 -1.38 20.48 28.30
C THR A 55 -0.87 21.60 29.21
N THR A 56 -1.59 22.71 29.24
CA THR A 56 -1.29 23.84 30.13
C THR A 56 -1.31 23.42 31.61
N GLU A 57 -2.22 22.52 31.99
CA GLU A 57 -2.33 22.00 33.35
C GLU A 57 -1.08 21.25 33.82
N HIS A 58 -0.46 20.48 32.93
CA HIS A 58 0.79 19.78 33.25
C HIS A 58 1.94 20.74 33.57
N ILE A 59 2.00 21.87 32.85
CA ILE A 59 3.02 22.91 33.07
C ILE A 59 2.75 23.65 34.37
N ARG A 60 1.48 23.94 34.68
CA ARG A 60 1.07 24.52 35.96
C ARG A 60 1.51 23.68 37.15
N ILE A 61 1.12 22.41 37.16
CA ILE A 61 1.45 21.46 38.24
C ILE A 61 2.97 21.35 38.39
N HIS A 62 3.69 21.28 37.27
CA HIS A 62 5.15 21.18 37.31
C HIS A 62 5.82 22.38 37.95
N ASN A 63 5.37 23.59 37.60
CA ASN A 63 5.96 24.83 38.10
C ASN A 63 5.41 25.25 39.47
N GLY A 64 4.43 24.51 40.02
CA GLY A 64 3.75 24.86 41.26
C GLY A 64 2.95 26.17 41.16
N TRP A 65 2.54 26.55 39.95
CA TRP A 65 1.75 27.76 39.72
C TRP A 65 0.33 27.58 40.24
N SER A 66 -0.24 28.64 40.81
CA SER A 66 -1.68 28.66 41.07
C SER A 66 -2.45 28.71 39.74
N VAL A 67 -3.73 28.36 39.77
CA VAL A 67 -4.60 28.49 38.59
C VAL A 67 -4.64 29.95 38.12
N GLU A 68 -4.84 30.88 39.04
CA GLU A 68 -4.85 32.32 38.76
C GLU A 68 -3.53 32.82 38.15
N GLU A 69 -2.40 32.36 38.70
CA GLU A 69 -1.09 32.69 38.14
C GLU A 69 -0.93 32.13 36.73
N THR A 70 -1.41 30.92 36.46
CA THR A 70 -1.33 30.30 35.13
C THR A 70 -2.23 30.99 34.12
N SER A 71 -3.45 31.30 34.52
CA SER A 71 -4.46 31.95 33.67
C SER A 71 -4.05 33.36 33.23
N SER A 72 -3.12 34.01 33.94
CA SER A 72 -2.60 35.34 33.60
C SER A 72 -1.31 35.32 32.76
N LYS A 73 -0.68 34.15 32.58
CA LYS A 73 0.56 34.02 31.77
C LYS A 73 0.22 33.86 30.30
N THR A 74 1.02 34.47 29.42
CA THR A 74 0.90 34.25 27.98
C THR A 74 1.28 32.82 27.61
N MET A 75 0.72 32.29 26.52
CA MET A 75 1.07 30.95 26.04
C MET A 75 2.56 30.80 25.74
N GLN A 76 3.25 31.87 25.30
CA GLN A 76 4.70 31.92 25.21
C GLN A 76 5.37 31.68 26.57
N THR A 77 4.94 32.37 27.62
CA THR A 77 5.48 32.21 28.98
C THR A 77 5.20 30.81 29.53
N ILE A 78 4.06 30.22 29.19
CA ILE A 78 3.71 28.85 29.54
C ILE A 78 4.62 27.86 28.82
N LEU A 79 4.88 28.06 27.53
CA LEU A 79 5.85 27.27 26.78
C LEU A 79 7.28 27.42 27.32
N ASP A 80 7.69 28.62 27.73
CA ASP A 80 9.03 28.87 28.27
C ASP A 80 9.19 28.33 29.70
N GLY A 81 8.08 28.18 30.43
CA GLY A 81 8.01 27.48 31.71
C GLY A 81 8.13 25.96 31.60
N ARG A 82 8.29 25.39 30.39
CA ARG A 82 8.62 23.96 30.24
C ARG A 82 10.03 23.71 30.80
N PRO A 83 10.27 22.64 31.58
CA PRO A 83 11.58 22.35 32.13
C PRO A 83 12.62 22.21 31.01
N SER A 84 13.81 22.78 31.18
CA SER A 84 14.91 22.75 30.18
C SER A 84 15.31 21.34 29.75
N ASN A 85 15.03 20.33 30.58
CA ASN A 85 15.27 18.91 30.30
C ASN A 85 14.04 18.17 29.71
N TYR A 86 13.02 18.88 29.20
CA TYR A 86 11.83 18.28 28.59
C TYR A 86 12.20 17.34 27.43
N GLN A 87 13.31 17.61 26.72
CA GLN A 87 13.84 16.69 25.71
C GLN A 87 14.58 15.48 26.30
N GLN A 88 15.16 15.53 27.50
CA GLN A 88 16.24 14.61 27.88
C GLN A 88 16.10 13.64 29.06
N SER A 89 15.22 13.73 30.09
CA SER A 89 15.09 12.55 31.01
C SER A 89 14.06 12.54 32.17
N THR A 90 13.38 13.62 32.57
CA THR A 90 12.57 13.58 33.81
C THR A 90 11.05 13.58 33.62
N PHE A 91 10.53 14.12 32.50
CA PHE A 91 9.12 14.00 32.13
C PHE A 91 8.92 12.76 31.25
N THR A 92 8.44 11.66 31.84
CA THR A 92 7.99 10.49 31.08
C THR A 92 6.53 10.67 30.67
N ALA A 93 6.04 9.94 29.66
CA ALA A 93 4.61 9.93 29.34
C ALA A 93 3.74 9.49 30.54
N ALA A 94 4.32 8.82 31.54
CA ALA A 94 3.65 8.45 32.78
C ALA A 94 3.59 9.59 33.83
N ASN A 95 4.33 10.70 33.65
CA ASN A 95 4.24 11.91 34.48
C ASN A 95 3.09 12.83 34.03
N LEU A 96 2.53 12.59 32.85
CA LEU A 96 1.30 13.20 32.39
C LEU A 96 0.18 12.31 32.94
N VAL A 97 -0.30 12.59 34.16
CA VAL A 97 -1.48 11.91 34.71
C VAL A 97 -2.59 12.14 33.71
N ASP A 98 -3.18 11.06 33.17
CA ASP A 98 -4.27 11.20 32.20
C ASP A 98 -5.39 12.02 32.88
N LEU A 99 -5.51 13.29 32.51
CA LEU A 99 -6.54 14.19 32.99
C LEU A 99 -7.90 13.55 32.71
N ASN A 100 -8.84 13.68 33.63
CA ASN A 100 -10.17 13.15 33.43
C ASN A 100 -10.94 14.00 32.41
N LEU A 101 -10.72 13.71 31.12
CA LEU A 101 -11.39 14.37 30.01
C LEU A 101 -12.89 14.02 29.92
N PHE A 102 -13.42 13.15 30.78
CA PHE A 102 -14.83 12.76 30.78
C PHE A 102 -15.78 13.96 30.90
N TRP A 103 -15.40 14.96 31.69
CA TRP A 103 -16.18 16.18 31.90
C TRP A 103 -15.78 17.34 30.96
N SER A 104 -14.89 17.08 30.00
CA SER A 104 -14.49 18.08 29.02
C SER A 104 -15.48 18.17 27.85
N TYR A 105 -15.47 19.31 27.16
CA TYR A 105 -16.31 19.58 26.01
C TYR A 105 -15.45 20.03 24.84
N GLU A 106 -15.56 19.33 23.70
CA GLU A 106 -14.77 19.60 22.49
C GLU A 106 -15.50 20.59 21.58
N ILE A 107 -14.79 21.62 21.11
CA ILE A 107 -15.33 22.72 20.30
C ILE A 107 -14.54 22.80 18.98
N PRO A 108 -15.18 22.71 17.80
CA PRO A 108 -14.50 22.85 16.51
C PRO A 108 -13.76 24.18 16.36
N SER A 109 -12.56 24.21 15.77
CA SER A 109 -11.82 25.47 15.59
C SER A 109 -12.47 26.44 14.62
N GLU A 110 -13.31 25.94 13.72
CA GLU A 110 -14.09 26.75 12.77
C GLU A 110 -15.22 27.56 13.44
N ASP A 111 -15.63 27.14 14.64
CA ASP A 111 -16.70 27.75 15.43
C ASP A 111 -16.18 28.85 16.39
N ILE A 112 -14.86 28.95 16.54
CA ILE A 112 -14.19 29.95 17.38
C ILE A 112 -13.61 31.04 16.49
N ASN A 113 -13.55 32.27 17.00
CA ASN A 113 -12.95 33.40 16.31
C ASN A 113 -11.58 33.04 15.71
N SER A 114 -11.44 33.21 14.39
CA SER A 114 -10.26 32.78 13.62
C SER A 114 -8.93 33.35 14.13
N SER A 115 -8.96 34.48 14.83
CA SER A 115 -7.78 35.07 15.50
C SER A 115 -7.19 34.18 16.61
N PHE A 116 -7.98 33.34 17.27
CA PHE A 116 -7.51 32.40 18.30
C PHE A 116 -6.83 31.15 17.69
N VAL A 117 -7.02 30.91 16.39
CA VAL A 117 -6.44 29.80 15.63
C VAL A 117 -5.10 30.20 14.98
N ASP A 118 -4.84 31.51 14.83
CA ASP A 118 -3.56 32.02 14.33
C ASP A 118 -2.47 31.81 15.40
N GLN A 119 -1.53 30.92 15.10
CA GLN A 119 -0.40 30.60 15.97
C GLN A 119 0.40 31.84 16.41
N SER A 120 0.55 32.85 15.54
CA SER A 120 1.30 34.06 15.86
C SER A 120 0.57 34.92 16.91
N VAL A 121 -0.75 34.88 16.94
CA VAL A 121 -1.60 35.58 17.91
C VAL A 121 -1.75 34.75 19.19
N ALA A 122 -1.96 33.44 19.05
CA ALA A 122 -2.14 32.51 20.16
C ALA A 122 -0.98 32.52 21.17
N LEU A 123 0.25 32.77 20.72
CA LEU A 123 1.43 32.89 21.60
C LEU A 123 1.34 34.05 22.61
N TYR A 124 0.62 35.12 22.26
CA TYR A 124 0.48 36.32 23.09
C TYR A 124 -0.79 36.33 23.96
N LEU A 125 -1.73 35.41 23.71
CA LEU A 125 -2.94 35.25 24.51
C LEU A 125 -2.66 34.45 25.79
N THR A 126 -3.55 34.61 26.78
CA THR A 126 -3.49 33.90 28.06
C THR A 126 -4.52 32.76 28.13
N PRO A 127 -4.35 31.74 28.99
CA PRO A 127 -5.37 30.71 29.19
C PRO A 127 -6.73 31.27 29.61
N ALA A 128 -6.78 32.41 30.33
CA ALA A 128 -8.04 33.08 30.65
C ALA A 128 -8.78 33.58 29.40
N ASP A 129 -8.05 34.12 28.42
CA ASP A 129 -8.63 34.61 27.17
C ASP A 129 -9.28 33.45 26.38
N PHE A 130 -8.58 32.32 26.30
CA PHE A 130 -9.12 31.11 25.66
C PHE A 130 -10.32 30.55 26.43
N GLN A 131 -10.22 30.41 27.76
CA GLN A 131 -11.29 29.91 28.61
C GLN A 131 -12.56 30.77 28.49
N GLN A 132 -12.40 32.09 28.42
CA GLN A 132 -13.51 33.03 28.26
C GLN A 132 -14.22 32.87 26.92
N GLU A 133 -13.48 32.75 25.82
CA GLU A 133 -14.08 32.56 24.50
C GLU A 133 -14.80 31.19 24.39
N LEU A 134 -14.22 30.13 24.95
CA LEU A 134 -14.82 28.80 25.00
C LEU A 134 -16.10 28.78 25.84
N LEU A 135 -16.10 29.44 27.00
CA LEU A 135 -17.28 29.56 27.86
C LEU A 135 -18.38 30.36 27.18
N LYS A 136 -18.03 31.44 26.48
CA LYS A 136 -18.99 32.26 25.73
C LYS A 136 -19.64 31.47 24.61
N TYR A 137 -18.86 30.74 23.81
CA TYR A 137 -19.41 29.85 22.79
C TYR A 137 -20.35 28.80 23.41
N THR A 138 -19.90 28.14 24.48
CA THR A 138 -20.67 27.07 25.13
C THR A 138 -21.95 27.61 25.78
N SER A 139 -21.92 28.82 26.35
CA SER A 139 -23.09 29.47 26.94
C SER A 139 -24.13 29.84 25.88
N ASP A 140 -23.69 30.35 24.73
CA ASP A 140 -24.56 30.67 23.61
C ASP A 140 -25.20 29.41 23.01
N LYS A 141 -24.41 28.34 22.90
CA LYS A 141 -24.84 27.04 22.37
C LYS A 141 -25.85 26.34 23.28
N LEU A 142 -25.55 26.21 24.57
CA LEU A 142 -26.37 25.47 25.55
C LEU A 142 -27.37 26.35 26.31
N PHE A 143 -27.51 27.62 25.93
CA PHE A 143 -28.49 28.59 26.43
C PHE A 143 -28.46 28.86 27.93
N PHE A 144 -27.29 28.81 28.57
CA PHE A 144 -27.10 29.25 29.95
C PHE A 144 -26.36 30.60 30.01
N SER A 145 -26.40 31.28 31.15
CA SER A 145 -25.56 32.46 31.43
C SER A 145 -24.39 32.06 32.34
N VAL A 146 -23.18 32.51 32.02
CA VAL A 146 -22.00 32.29 32.86
C VAL A 146 -22.18 32.91 34.25
N ASP A 147 -22.87 34.05 34.35
CA ASP A 147 -23.18 34.71 35.62
C ASP A 147 -24.15 33.89 36.48
N ASP A 148 -25.14 33.23 35.86
CA ASP A 148 -26.10 32.38 36.57
C ASP A 148 -25.43 31.09 37.08
N VAL A 149 -24.53 30.52 36.27
CA VAL A 149 -23.70 29.37 36.67
C VAL A 149 -22.80 29.74 37.85
N ALA A 150 -22.13 30.89 37.79
CA ALA A 150 -21.29 31.38 38.87
C ALA A 150 -22.09 31.64 40.17
N SER A 151 -23.26 32.25 40.03
CA SER A 151 -24.20 32.50 41.14
C SER A 151 -24.66 31.18 41.79
N ARG A 152 -24.97 30.15 40.99
CA ARG A 152 -25.33 28.81 41.48
C ARG A 152 -24.18 28.13 42.24
N LEU A 153 -22.96 28.34 41.79
CA LEU A 153 -21.74 27.84 42.45
C LEU A 153 -21.32 28.69 43.66
N GLY A 154 -21.93 29.87 43.85
CA GLY A 154 -21.59 30.80 44.93
C GLY A 154 -20.24 31.50 44.74
N ILE A 155 -19.78 31.66 43.49
CA ILE A 155 -18.49 32.28 43.14
C ILE A 155 -18.68 33.50 42.23
N PRO A 156 -17.72 34.45 42.20
CA PRO A 156 -17.68 35.49 41.17
C PRO A 156 -17.51 34.90 39.77
N ALA A 157 -18.21 35.43 38.75
CA ALA A 157 -18.15 34.93 37.38
C ALA A 157 -16.75 34.94 36.76
N ILE A 158 -15.93 35.93 37.13
CA ILE A 158 -14.52 36.03 36.71
C ILE A 158 -13.68 34.83 37.18
N ASN A 159 -14.09 34.13 38.24
CA ASN A 159 -13.36 32.96 38.71
C ASN A 159 -13.49 31.79 37.75
N LEU A 160 -14.61 31.65 37.02
CA LEU A 160 -14.80 30.60 36.01
C LEU A 160 -13.80 30.70 34.84
N THR A 161 -13.27 31.90 34.59
CA THR A 161 -12.26 32.15 33.55
C THR A 161 -10.84 32.19 34.10
N GLN A 162 -10.64 32.80 35.28
CA GLN A 162 -9.29 33.12 35.75
C GLN A 162 -8.75 32.19 36.83
N SER A 163 -9.59 31.61 37.69
CA SER A 163 -9.11 30.97 38.93
C SER A 163 -9.78 29.64 39.28
N TYR A 164 -10.55 29.07 38.35
CA TYR A 164 -11.31 27.85 38.58
C TYR A 164 -10.44 26.58 38.59
N ASP A 165 -10.58 25.78 39.64
CA ASP A 165 -9.85 24.52 39.79
C ASP A 165 -10.37 23.44 38.81
N PRO A 166 -9.55 22.98 37.84
CA PRO A 166 -9.95 21.94 36.90
C PRO A 166 -10.39 20.64 37.56
N ASP A 167 -9.89 20.33 38.77
CA ASP A 167 -10.26 19.10 39.47
C ASP A 167 -11.73 19.09 39.92
N ASP A 168 -12.32 20.28 40.11
CA ASP A 168 -13.74 20.43 40.46
C ASP A 168 -14.63 20.61 39.22
N TRP A 169 -14.11 20.50 37.99
CA TRP A 169 -14.84 20.84 36.75
C TRP A 169 -16.19 20.14 36.58
N GLU A 170 -16.34 18.93 37.11
CA GLU A 170 -17.63 18.23 37.21
C GLU A 170 -18.74 19.08 37.84
N THR A 171 -18.41 19.79 38.92
CA THR A 171 -19.37 20.66 39.64
C THR A 171 -19.82 21.83 38.77
N VAL A 172 -18.90 22.40 37.97
CA VAL A 172 -19.22 23.45 36.99
C VAL A 172 -20.10 22.90 35.88
N VAL A 173 -19.79 21.72 35.33
CA VAL A 173 -20.61 21.08 34.29
C VAL A 173 -22.03 20.83 34.79
N HIS A 174 -22.20 20.30 36.01
CA HIS A 174 -23.54 20.11 36.59
C HIS A 174 -24.29 21.43 36.82
N ALA A 175 -23.58 22.50 37.18
CA ALA A 175 -24.18 23.83 37.30
C ALA A 175 -24.61 24.39 35.93
N MET A 176 -23.77 24.25 34.90
CA MET A 176 -24.11 24.61 33.51
C MET A 176 -25.34 23.83 33.02
N ILE A 177 -25.37 22.52 33.22
CA ILE A 177 -26.50 21.67 32.82
C ILE A 177 -27.76 22.02 33.58
N SER A 178 -27.66 22.37 34.87
CA SER A 178 -28.82 22.81 35.66
C SER A 178 -29.44 24.08 35.08
N GLU A 179 -28.61 25.07 34.75
CA GLU A 179 -29.08 26.32 34.11
C GLU A 179 -29.58 26.08 32.69
N SER A 180 -28.90 25.24 31.91
CA SER A 180 -29.34 24.83 30.58
C SER A 180 -30.68 24.09 30.62
N ALA A 181 -30.89 23.15 31.54
CA ALA A 181 -32.15 22.41 31.66
C ALA A 181 -33.31 23.34 32.05
N LEU A 182 -33.06 24.32 32.92
CA LEU A 182 -34.02 25.40 33.23
C LEU A 182 -34.33 26.24 31.98
N ALA A 183 -33.33 26.64 31.22
CA ALA A 183 -33.51 27.41 30.00
C ALA A 183 -34.27 26.63 28.92
N PHE A 184 -33.89 25.37 28.67
CA PHE A 184 -34.53 24.49 27.71
C PHE A 184 -35.98 24.19 28.07
N SER A 185 -36.28 23.87 29.33
CA SER A 185 -37.66 23.64 29.77
C SER A 185 -38.54 24.88 29.56
N ARG A 186 -38.03 26.09 29.85
CA ARG A 186 -38.72 27.35 29.55
C ARG A 186 -38.92 27.57 28.05
N ARG A 187 -37.88 27.36 27.24
CA ARG A 187 -37.95 27.56 25.79
C ARG A 187 -38.91 26.55 25.12
N LEU A 188 -38.96 25.31 25.59
CA LEU A 188 -39.90 24.27 25.15
C LEU A 188 -41.32 24.46 25.74
N GLN A 189 -41.50 25.42 26.66
CA GLN A 189 -42.74 25.65 27.40
C GLN A 189 -43.23 24.40 28.15
N LEU A 190 -42.27 23.64 28.70
CA LEU A 190 -42.56 22.51 29.57
C LEU A 190 -42.87 23.02 30.99
N PRO A 191 -43.75 22.33 31.73
CA PRO A 191 -44.18 22.79 33.06
C PRO A 191 -43.09 22.69 34.13
N SER A 192 -42.02 21.92 33.91
CA SER A 192 -40.88 21.77 34.82
C SER A 192 -39.67 21.12 34.14
N VAL A 193 -38.51 21.14 34.81
CA VAL A 193 -37.34 20.35 34.42
C VAL A 193 -37.62 18.84 34.48
N ASP A 194 -38.52 18.40 35.37
CA ASP A 194 -38.93 16.99 35.45
C ASP A 194 -39.72 16.54 34.22
N ALA A 195 -40.48 17.44 33.61
CA ALA A 195 -41.11 17.18 32.32
C ALA A 195 -40.08 17.09 31.17
N LEU A 196 -38.97 17.84 31.25
CA LEU A 196 -37.85 17.72 30.31
C LEU A 196 -37.10 16.39 30.49
N ALA A 197 -36.84 15.98 31.73
CA ALA A 197 -36.23 14.69 32.03
C ALA A 197 -37.09 13.53 31.51
N ARG A 198 -38.40 13.57 31.76
CA ARG A 198 -39.34 12.58 31.21
C ARG A 198 -39.40 12.59 29.68
N LEU A 199 -39.24 13.75 29.05
CA LEU A 199 -39.20 13.88 27.59
C LEU A 199 -37.98 13.16 26.98
N VAL A 200 -36.84 13.21 27.65
CA VAL A 200 -35.61 12.50 27.24
C VAL A 200 -35.50 11.10 27.84
N GLN A 201 -36.57 10.59 28.46
CA GLN A 201 -36.65 9.29 29.12
C GLN A 201 -35.64 9.07 30.27
N LEU A 202 -35.31 10.14 31.01
CA LEU A 202 -34.47 10.09 32.21
C LEU A 202 -35.23 10.51 33.47
N GLU A 203 -34.72 10.10 34.62
CA GLU A 203 -35.09 10.73 35.90
C GLU A 203 -34.46 12.13 35.98
N THR A 204 -35.09 13.05 36.71
CA THR A 204 -34.60 14.44 36.86
C THR A 204 -33.15 14.51 37.33
N GLN A 205 -32.76 13.67 38.29
CA GLN A 205 -31.36 13.61 38.74
C GLN A 205 -30.43 12.98 37.67
N GLY A 206 -30.93 12.03 36.89
CA GLY A 206 -30.18 11.47 35.76
C GLY A 206 -29.88 12.49 34.67
N LEU A 207 -30.84 13.39 34.36
CA LEU A 207 -30.64 14.48 33.40
C LEU A 207 -29.60 15.50 33.87
N LEU A 208 -29.63 15.84 35.17
CA LEU A 208 -28.75 16.87 35.74
C LEU A 208 -27.30 16.38 35.94
N ASN A 209 -27.08 15.06 35.95
CA ASN A 209 -25.76 14.43 36.09
C ASN A 209 -25.12 14.04 34.74
N LEU A 210 -25.63 14.55 33.61
CA LEU A 210 -25.03 14.30 32.29
C LEU A 210 -23.74 15.11 32.10
N THR A 211 -22.93 14.75 31.10
CA THR A 211 -21.86 15.63 30.58
C THR A 211 -22.46 16.65 29.60
N LEU A 212 -21.75 17.74 29.28
CA LEU A 212 -22.25 18.76 28.34
C LEU A 212 -22.58 18.16 26.96
N GLY A 213 -21.72 17.28 26.43
CA GLY A 213 -21.95 16.61 25.15
C GLY A 213 -23.13 15.61 25.21
N ALA A 214 -23.30 14.88 26.30
CA ALA A 214 -24.45 13.99 26.45
C ALA A 214 -25.76 14.76 26.61
N PHE A 215 -25.74 15.88 27.32
CA PHE A 215 -26.88 16.79 27.43
C PHE A 215 -27.24 17.40 26.07
N GLU A 216 -26.25 17.83 25.28
CA GLU A 216 -26.46 18.34 23.91
C GLU A 216 -27.18 17.29 23.04
N VAL A 217 -26.65 16.07 22.97
CA VAL A 217 -27.22 14.98 22.15
C VAL A 217 -28.66 14.63 22.57
N GLN A 218 -28.99 14.74 23.86
CA GLN A 218 -30.31 14.38 24.36
C GLN A 218 -31.33 15.52 24.34
N ALA A 219 -30.91 16.77 24.57
CA ALA A 219 -31.83 17.90 24.68
C ALA A 219 -32.12 18.60 23.35
N PHE A 220 -31.18 18.58 22.39
CA PHE A 220 -31.30 19.28 21.10
C PHE A 220 -32.21 18.64 20.04
N PRO A 221 -32.58 17.33 20.06
CA PRO A 221 -33.52 16.81 19.06
C PRO A 221 -34.96 17.32 19.24
N PHE A 222 -35.25 18.13 20.26
CA PHE A 222 -36.60 18.63 20.53
C PHE A 222 -36.79 20.08 20.04
N PRO A 223 -37.58 20.30 18.97
CA PRO A 223 -37.79 21.64 18.44
C PRO A 223 -38.62 22.50 19.40
N LEU A 224 -38.20 23.76 19.59
CA LEU A 224 -38.89 24.71 20.45
C LEU A 224 -40.32 24.98 19.97
N LYS A 225 -41.28 24.86 20.89
CA LYS A 225 -42.74 24.95 20.68
C LYS A 225 -43.23 26.25 20.00
N LYS A 226 -42.36 27.27 19.86
CA LYS A 226 -42.66 28.59 19.28
C LYS A 226 -41.70 29.04 18.16
N ALA A 227 -40.73 28.23 17.74
CA ALA A 227 -39.64 28.66 16.84
C ALA A 227 -39.99 28.72 15.34
N THR A 228 -41.26 28.57 14.94
CA THR A 228 -41.64 28.57 13.52
C THR A 228 -41.75 29.96 12.87
N LEU A 229 -41.48 31.09 13.55
CA LEU A 229 -41.82 32.42 13.00
C LEU A 229 -40.84 33.58 13.26
N ASP A 230 -39.59 33.36 13.68
CA ASP A 230 -38.60 34.44 13.77
C ASP A 230 -37.25 34.04 13.14
N ASN A 231 -36.81 34.83 12.16
CA ASN A 231 -35.55 34.66 11.42
C ASN A 231 -34.32 34.76 12.33
N ASN A 232 -34.37 35.56 13.41
CA ASN A 232 -33.26 35.66 14.37
C ASN A 232 -33.14 34.41 15.24
N THR A 233 -34.27 33.80 15.63
CA THR A 233 -34.28 32.56 16.42
C THR A 233 -33.81 31.35 15.60
N ILE A 234 -34.08 31.35 14.29
CA ILE A 234 -33.61 30.31 13.34
C ILE A 234 -32.09 30.32 13.19
N SER A 235 -31.49 31.50 13.07
CA SER A 235 -30.02 31.65 12.98
C SER A 235 -29.33 31.19 14.28
N MET A 236 -29.95 31.42 15.44
CA MET A 236 -29.47 30.92 16.73
C MET A 236 -29.47 29.38 16.83
N ILE A 237 -30.51 28.72 16.30
CA ILE A 237 -30.61 27.24 16.29
C ILE A 237 -29.51 26.64 15.40
N PHE A 238 -29.27 27.23 14.22
CA PHE A 238 -28.22 26.76 13.29
C PHE A 238 -26.80 26.93 13.84
N ASN A 239 -26.51 28.05 14.50
CA ASN A 239 -25.21 28.27 15.14
C ASN A 239 -25.01 27.33 16.34
N SER A 240 -26.08 26.99 17.06
CA SER A 240 -26.00 26.08 18.23
C SER A 240 -25.89 24.58 17.88
N SER A 241 -26.11 24.18 16.63
CA SER A 241 -25.99 22.79 16.17
C SER A 241 -24.72 22.51 15.35
N GLY A 242 -23.77 23.45 15.33
CA GLY A 242 -22.49 23.31 14.61
C GLY A 242 -22.64 23.34 13.08
N ILE A 243 -23.73 23.92 12.57
CA ILE A 243 -24.03 23.98 11.14
C ILE A 243 -23.53 25.32 10.59
N THR A 244 -22.35 25.34 9.97
CA THR A 244 -21.78 26.55 9.36
C THR A 244 -22.57 27.02 8.13
N GLU A 245 -22.75 28.34 7.98
CA GLU A 245 -23.46 28.98 6.85
C GLU A 245 -22.91 28.56 5.47
N ALA A 246 -21.63 28.19 5.38
CA ALA A 246 -21.00 27.69 4.15
C ALA A 246 -21.52 26.31 3.69
N SER A 247 -22.18 25.57 4.58
CA SER A 247 -22.74 24.24 4.31
C SER A 247 -24.07 24.30 3.55
N TYR A 248 -24.68 25.49 3.41
CA TYR A 248 -26.01 25.64 2.80
C TYR A 248 -26.15 26.96 2.02
N GLY A 249 -26.01 26.87 0.69
CA GLY A 249 -26.55 27.88 -0.22
C GLY A 249 -28.08 27.82 -0.26
N GLU A 250 -28.73 28.85 0.30
CA GLU A 250 -30.08 29.36 -0.03
C GLU A 250 -31.36 28.52 0.20
N ASN A 251 -31.40 27.39 0.93
CA ASN A 251 -32.69 26.69 1.14
C ASN A 251 -33.04 26.26 2.59
N THR A 252 -34.04 26.97 3.11
CA THR A 252 -35.02 26.73 4.21
C THR A 252 -34.78 25.63 5.26
N LEU A 253 -34.96 26.04 6.53
CA LEU A 253 -35.17 25.29 7.81
C LEU A 253 -35.60 23.81 7.71
N THR A 254 -36.47 23.48 6.76
CA THR A 254 -37.01 22.13 6.51
C THR A 254 -35.97 21.12 6.01
N ALA A 255 -34.92 21.57 5.31
CA ALA A 255 -33.89 20.69 4.75
C ALA A 255 -32.88 20.23 5.81
N ALA A 256 -32.57 21.10 6.78
CA ALA A 256 -31.69 20.78 7.90
C ALA A 256 -32.34 19.81 8.90
N LEU A 257 -33.62 20.04 9.23
CA LEU A 257 -34.40 19.13 10.10
C LEU A 257 -34.68 17.75 9.48
N LYS A 258 -34.42 17.56 8.18
CA LYS A 258 -34.67 16.30 7.47
C LYS A 258 -33.57 15.24 7.69
N HIS A 259 -32.40 15.68 8.15
CA HIS A 259 -31.22 14.83 8.34
C HIS A 259 -30.95 14.47 9.81
N GLU A 260 -31.64 15.10 10.76
CA GLU A 260 -31.73 14.62 12.13
C GLU A 260 -32.97 13.74 12.32
N ARG A 261 -32.75 12.47 12.65
CA ARG A 261 -33.83 11.54 13.01
C ARG A 261 -34.36 11.91 14.41
N ILE A 262 -35.31 12.83 14.47
CA ILE A 262 -36.07 13.09 15.70
C ILE A 262 -37.12 11.98 15.84
N ASN A 263 -36.75 10.85 16.43
CA ASN A 263 -37.70 9.80 16.81
C ASN A 263 -38.43 10.27 18.07
N CYS A 264 -39.64 10.78 17.95
CA CYS A 264 -40.47 11.18 19.09
C CYS A 264 -41.69 10.27 19.14
N THR A 265 -41.78 9.44 20.17
CA THR A 265 -42.88 8.52 20.45
C THR A 265 -44.18 9.26 20.76
N LEU A 266 -45.31 8.55 20.67
CA LEU A 266 -46.63 9.11 20.97
C LEU A 266 -46.73 9.64 22.41
N HIS A 267 -45.95 9.07 23.31
CA HIS A 267 -45.87 9.49 24.72
C HIS A 267 -45.07 10.79 24.87
N GLU A 268 -43.92 10.90 24.21
CA GLU A 268 -43.07 12.11 24.21
C GLU A 268 -43.80 13.30 23.55
N PHE A 269 -44.56 13.04 22.48
CA PHE A 269 -45.44 14.05 21.87
C PHE A 269 -46.51 14.58 22.85
N ALA A 270 -47.09 13.69 23.66
CA ALA A 270 -48.09 14.08 24.65
C ALA A 270 -47.49 15.01 25.72
N ILE A 271 -46.25 14.74 26.13
CA ILE A 271 -45.50 15.57 27.08
C ILE A 271 -45.17 16.94 26.45
N LEU A 272 -44.64 16.97 25.22
CA LEU A 272 -44.33 18.18 24.46
C LEU A 272 -45.54 19.12 24.31
N TYR A 273 -46.73 18.57 24.05
CA TYR A 273 -47.95 19.35 23.82
C TYR A 273 -48.88 19.46 25.04
N ASN A 274 -48.45 18.97 26.21
CA ASN A 274 -49.22 18.97 27.45
C ASN A 274 -50.64 18.37 27.27
N LYS A 275 -50.72 17.19 26.64
CA LYS A 275 -51.96 16.47 26.35
C LYS A 275 -52.12 15.27 27.27
N SER A 276 -53.34 15.03 27.76
CA SER A 276 -53.64 13.85 28.59
C SER A 276 -53.68 12.56 27.74
N THR A 277 -53.43 11.41 28.38
CA THR A 277 -53.42 10.09 27.71
C THR A 277 -54.72 9.79 26.96
N GLU A 278 -55.86 10.30 27.45
CA GLU A 278 -57.16 10.12 26.78
C GLU A 278 -57.38 11.06 25.59
N GLN A 279 -56.83 12.28 25.61
CA GLN A 279 -56.86 13.18 24.44
C GLN A 279 -56.02 12.64 23.27
N VAL A 280 -54.95 11.90 23.57
CA VAL A 280 -54.09 11.24 22.58
C VAL A 280 -54.82 10.08 21.89
N LYS A 281 -55.65 9.32 22.61
CA LYS A 281 -56.45 8.22 22.01
C LYS A 281 -57.53 8.72 21.05
N THR A 282 -58.01 9.95 21.24
CA THR A 282 -59.02 10.59 20.38
C THR A 282 -58.45 11.40 19.22
N MET A 283 -57.12 11.47 19.04
CA MET A 283 -56.51 12.19 17.92
C MET A 283 -56.81 11.51 16.59
N ASP A 284 -57.36 12.28 15.64
CA ASP A 284 -57.77 11.80 14.32
C ASP A 284 -56.59 11.24 13.50
N ARG A 285 -56.89 10.26 12.64
CA ARG A 285 -55.93 9.50 11.80
C ARG A 285 -55.11 10.42 10.89
N THR A 286 -55.66 11.60 10.57
CA THR A 286 -55.02 12.64 9.76
C THR A 286 -53.92 13.39 10.51
N THR A 287 -54.12 13.63 11.81
CA THR A 287 -53.15 14.25 12.71
C THR A 287 -52.03 13.26 13.06
N LEU A 288 -52.37 11.99 13.31
CA LEU A 288 -51.40 10.89 13.49
C LEU A 288 -50.49 10.70 12.26
N ASN A 289 -51.02 10.79 11.04
CA ASN A 289 -50.22 10.69 9.80
C ASN A 289 -49.38 11.95 9.51
N GLN A 290 -49.77 13.13 10.03
CA GLN A 290 -48.92 14.34 9.96
C GLN A 290 -47.75 14.25 10.95
N ILE A 291 -47.97 13.64 12.12
CA ILE A 291 -46.95 13.36 13.13
C ILE A 291 -45.99 12.24 12.69
N ASP A 292 -46.49 11.22 11.97
CA ASP A 292 -45.70 10.15 11.36
C ASP A 292 -44.62 10.70 10.39
N HIS A 293 -44.89 11.85 9.75
CA HIS A 293 -43.94 12.52 8.85
C HIS A 293 -42.89 13.38 9.55
N ILE A 294 -43.08 13.70 10.84
CA ILE A 294 -42.18 14.55 11.62
C ILE A 294 -41.36 13.72 12.62
N CYS A 295 -41.90 12.59 13.11
CA CYS A 295 -41.30 11.87 14.24
C CYS A 295 -41.13 10.35 14.09
N TRP A 296 -41.45 9.76 12.93
CA TRP A 296 -41.31 8.32 12.62
C TRP A 296 -41.69 7.34 13.76
N ILE A 297 -42.94 7.40 14.20
CA ILE A 297 -43.48 6.46 15.19
C ILE A 297 -43.97 5.19 14.49
N PRO A 298 -43.61 3.97 14.95
CA PRO A 298 -44.13 2.74 14.35
C PRO A 298 -45.66 2.58 14.56
N LYS A 299 -46.39 2.29 13.47
CA LYS A 299 -47.86 2.10 13.47
C LYS A 299 -48.29 0.87 14.28
N PRO A 300 -49.30 0.97 15.16
CA PRO A 300 -50.01 -0.20 15.66
C PRO A 300 -50.93 -0.76 14.58
N ALA A 301 -50.87 -2.07 14.37
CA ALA A 301 -51.75 -2.79 13.47
C ALA A 301 -53.12 -3.01 14.13
N THR A 302 -54.17 -2.36 13.63
CA THR A 302 -55.54 -2.90 13.72
C THR A 302 -56.45 -2.33 12.63
N THR A 303 -57.11 -3.25 11.95
CA THR A 303 -58.20 -3.12 10.98
C THR A 303 -59.47 -2.59 11.63
N MET A 304 -60.16 -1.62 11.01
CA MET A 304 -61.59 -1.45 11.23
C MET A 304 -62.28 -0.80 10.02
N SER A 305 -63.37 -1.44 9.63
CA SER A 305 -64.24 -1.27 8.47
C SER A 305 -65.18 -0.07 8.56
N SER A 306 -65.58 0.43 7.38
CA SER A 306 -66.83 1.12 6.99
C SER A 306 -67.68 1.81 8.07
N ILE A 307 -68.00 3.10 7.87
CA ILE A 307 -69.35 3.69 8.11
C ILE A 307 -69.54 4.96 7.26
N ASP A 308 -70.62 4.90 6.47
CA ASP A 308 -71.57 5.89 5.96
C ASP A 308 -71.18 7.17 5.20
N LYS A 309 -71.54 7.10 3.90
CA LYS A 309 -72.13 8.20 3.12
C LYS A 309 -73.46 8.61 3.77
N ASN A 310 -73.52 9.76 4.45
CA ASN A 310 -74.62 10.73 4.42
C ASN A 310 -74.53 11.72 5.60
N LYS A 311 -74.06 12.94 5.32
CA LYS A 311 -74.68 14.20 5.77
C LYS A 311 -73.95 15.38 5.11
N ARG A 312 -74.67 16.07 4.23
CA ARG A 312 -74.42 17.47 3.88
C ARG A 312 -74.61 18.34 5.12
N GLU A 313 -73.94 19.48 5.09
CA GLU A 313 -73.95 20.59 6.06
C GLU A 313 -72.99 20.44 7.23
N SER A 314 -71.80 21.01 7.03
CA SER A 314 -70.98 21.54 8.12
C SER A 314 -70.43 22.89 7.67
N HIS A 315 -71.05 23.97 8.16
CA HIS A 315 -70.48 25.30 8.14
C HIS A 315 -69.17 25.26 8.95
N PHE A 316 -68.02 25.22 8.27
CA PHE A 316 -66.73 25.45 8.90
C PHE A 316 -66.45 26.95 8.90
N VAL A 317 -66.52 27.57 10.08
CA VAL A 317 -66.01 28.92 10.32
C VAL A 317 -64.49 28.81 10.46
N PHE A 318 -63.76 29.30 9.47
CA PHE A 318 -62.29 29.40 9.54
C PHE A 318 -61.95 30.58 10.45
N SER A 319 -61.62 30.35 11.73
CA SER A 319 -60.98 31.37 12.56
C SER A 319 -59.50 31.44 12.19
N SER A 320 -59.09 32.56 11.61
CA SER A 320 -57.71 32.84 11.25
C SER A 320 -56.88 33.17 12.49
N ASP A 321 -55.83 32.39 12.76
CA ASP A 321 -54.62 33.00 13.32
C ASP A 321 -54.06 33.99 12.28
N PRO A 322 -53.34 35.05 12.69
CA PRO A 322 -52.87 36.09 11.78
C PRO A 322 -51.74 35.54 10.89
N VAL A 323 -52.11 34.83 9.83
CA VAL A 323 -51.20 34.43 8.75
C VAL A 323 -50.81 35.70 7.99
N ALA A 324 -49.51 35.91 7.76
CA ALA A 324 -49.02 36.96 6.88
C ALA A 324 -49.51 36.71 5.44
N ILE A 325 -50.71 37.23 5.14
CA ILE A 325 -51.28 37.37 3.80
C ILE A 325 -50.59 38.56 3.16
N THR A 326 -49.84 38.32 2.10
CA THR A 326 -49.17 39.35 1.30
C THR A 326 -50.03 39.70 0.09
N GLU A 327 -49.88 40.92 -0.43
CA GLU A 327 -50.72 41.46 -1.50
C GLU A 327 -50.55 40.73 -2.85
N ASP A 328 -49.48 39.96 -3.02
CA ASP A 328 -49.17 39.16 -4.21
C ASP A 328 -49.79 37.74 -4.18
N MET A 329 -50.40 37.32 -3.08
CA MET A 329 -50.99 35.97 -2.98
C MET A 329 -52.31 35.86 -3.74
N THR A 330 -52.43 34.76 -4.50
CA THR A 330 -53.69 34.34 -5.13
C THR A 330 -54.67 33.85 -4.06
N VAL A 331 -55.98 33.91 -4.33
CA VAL A 331 -56.98 33.42 -3.37
C VAL A 331 -56.75 31.93 -3.05
N LEU A 332 -56.25 31.14 -4.01
CA LEU A 332 -55.85 29.76 -3.77
C LEU A 332 -54.60 29.64 -2.85
N ALA A 333 -53.60 30.50 -3.03
CA ALA A 333 -52.44 30.54 -2.16
C ALA A 333 -52.84 30.93 -0.72
N ILE A 334 -53.74 31.90 -0.56
CA ILE A 334 -54.30 32.29 0.74
C ILE A 334 -55.07 31.13 1.35
N LEU A 335 -55.94 30.47 0.58
CA LEU A 335 -56.74 29.34 1.03
C LEU A 335 -55.88 28.16 1.51
N THR A 336 -54.84 27.79 0.75
CA THR A 336 -53.93 26.71 1.14
C THR A 336 -53.03 27.10 2.32
N LYS A 337 -52.61 28.36 2.42
CA LYS A 337 -51.79 28.87 3.52
C LYS A 337 -52.56 29.02 4.84
N VAL A 338 -53.80 29.52 4.78
CA VAL A 338 -54.69 29.69 5.94
C VAL A 338 -55.18 28.33 6.46
N THR A 339 -55.43 27.36 5.57
CA THR A 339 -55.82 26.01 6.00
C THR A 339 -54.61 25.15 6.41
N ASN A 340 -53.39 25.55 6.05
CA ASN A 340 -52.19 24.70 6.14
C ASN A 340 -52.41 23.31 5.49
N LEU A 341 -53.24 23.26 4.44
CA LEU A 341 -53.60 22.05 3.71
C LEU A 341 -53.20 22.20 2.25
N LYS A 342 -52.63 21.14 1.67
CA LYS A 342 -52.42 21.01 0.22
C LYS A 342 -53.76 21.03 -0.52
N TRP A 343 -53.77 21.51 -1.76
CA TRP A 343 -54.99 21.67 -2.58
C TRP A 343 -55.86 20.41 -2.58
N ARG A 344 -55.23 19.23 -2.62
CA ARG A 344 -55.92 17.93 -2.60
C ARG A 344 -56.80 17.68 -1.39
N LYS A 345 -56.47 18.27 -0.24
CA LYS A 345 -57.29 18.18 0.99
C LYS A 345 -58.29 19.32 1.05
N VAL A 346 -57.87 20.53 0.66
CA VAL A 346 -58.72 21.73 0.60
C VAL A 346 -59.91 21.55 -0.33
N ARG A 347 -59.73 20.88 -1.48
CA ARG A 347 -60.79 20.70 -2.47
C ARG A 347 -61.99 19.87 -2.01
N TRP A 348 -61.80 19.05 -0.97
CA TRP A 348 -62.90 18.29 -0.37
C TRP A 348 -63.71 19.14 0.60
N ALA A 349 -63.15 20.24 1.09
CA ALA A 349 -63.79 21.17 2.00
C ALA A 349 -64.44 22.37 1.29
N VAL A 350 -64.03 22.67 0.05
CA VAL A 350 -64.59 23.74 -0.77
C VAL A 350 -65.46 23.16 -1.88
N SER A 351 -66.74 23.54 -1.89
CA SER A 351 -67.72 23.10 -2.90
C SER A 351 -67.48 23.81 -4.24
N ALA A 352 -66.42 23.40 -4.96
CA ALA A 352 -65.99 23.96 -6.24
C ALA A 352 -65.71 22.84 -7.26
N SER A 353 -66.11 23.04 -8.52
CA SER A 353 -65.78 22.15 -9.63
C SER A 353 -64.29 22.25 -10.01
N LEU A 354 -63.73 21.27 -10.74
CA LEU A 354 -62.30 21.27 -11.08
C LEU A 354 -61.86 22.51 -11.89
N SER A 355 -62.74 23.06 -12.73
CA SER A 355 -62.46 24.27 -13.51
C SER A 355 -62.49 25.56 -12.68
N ASP A 356 -63.14 25.56 -11.52
CA ASP A 356 -63.24 26.73 -10.63
C ASP A 356 -61.90 27.07 -9.97
N TRP A 357 -61.00 26.09 -9.85
CA TRP A 357 -59.69 26.27 -9.23
C TRP A 357 -58.75 27.13 -10.05
N GLU A 358 -58.93 27.19 -11.39
CA GLU A 358 -58.19 28.13 -12.26
C GLU A 358 -58.49 29.58 -11.87
N TYR A 359 -59.74 29.89 -11.52
CA TYR A 359 -60.14 31.24 -11.09
C TYR A 359 -59.56 31.62 -9.72
N LEU A 360 -59.46 30.64 -8.81
CA LEU A 360 -58.85 30.85 -7.50
C LEU A 360 -57.32 31.04 -7.59
N ASP A 361 -56.65 30.41 -8.56
CA ASP A 361 -55.21 30.58 -8.79
C ASP A 361 -54.88 31.80 -9.67
N ALA A 362 -55.86 32.35 -10.39
CA ALA A 362 -55.67 33.50 -11.27
C ALA A 362 -55.74 34.86 -10.59
N VAL A 363 -56.55 34.99 -9.53
CA VAL A 363 -56.88 36.29 -8.94
C VAL A 363 -56.14 36.50 -7.62
N THR A 364 -55.34 37.56 -7.55
CA THR A 364 -54.72 38.04 -6.30
C THR A 364 -55.71 38.81 -5.44
N LEU A 365 -55.44 38.90 -4.14
CA LEU A 365 -56.33 39.61 -3.21
C LEU A 365 -56.59 41.09 -3.60
N PRO A 366 -55.59 41.89 -4.03
CA PRO A 366 -55.82 43.26 -4.48
C PRO A 366 -56.61 43.34 -5.79
N GLN A 367 -56.42 42.37 -6.70
CA GLN A 367 -57.20 42.30 -7.92
C GLN A 367 -58.67 41.96 -7.63
N LEU A 368 -58.92 41.08 -6.66
CA LEU A 368 -60.28 40.79 -6.20
C LEU A 368 -60.94 42.03 -5.60
N ALA A 369 -60.21 42.79 -4.79
CA ALA A 369 -60.66 44.07 -4.20
C ALA A 369 -61.08 45.07 -5.29
N ALA A 370 -60.21 45.28 -6.28
CA ALA A 370 -60.44 46.22 -7.38
C ALA A 370 -61.66 45.85 -8.25
N ILE A 371 -61.91 44.55 -8.49
CA ILE A 371 -63.01 44.09 -9.35
C ILE A 371 -64.35 44.08 -8.59
N SER A 372 -64.32 43.79 -7.29
CA SER A 372 -65.51 43.72 -6.45
C SER A 372 -65.94 45.06 -5.84
N GLY A 373 -65.07 46.08 -5.88
CA GLY A 373 -65.29 47.38 -5.25
C GLY A 373 -65.08 47.38 -3.72
N TYR A 374 -64.52 46.31 -3.15
CA TYR A 374 -64.16 46.24 -1.74
C TYR A 374 -62.75 46.78 -1.48
N ASP A 375 -62.50 47.26 -0.27
CA ASP A 375 -61.15 47.60 0.19
C ASP A 375 -60.33 46.32 0.49
N VAL A 376 -59.03 46.35 0.20
CA VAL A 376 -58.12 45.21 0.44
C VAL A 376 -58.07 44.85 1.93
N GLY A 377 -58.12 45.85 2.82
CA GLY A 377 -58.15 45.65 4.27
C GLY A 377 -59.43 44.92 4.73
N ARG A 378 -60.56 45.18 4.06
CA ARG A 378 -61.81 44.46 4.31
C ARG A 378 -61.73 42.99 3.88
N LEU A 379 -61.27 42.72 2.66
CA LEU A 379 -61.10 41.34 2.16
C LEU A 379 -60.05 40.54 2.94
N ARG A 380 -59.07 41.21 3.56
CA ARG A 380 -58.06 40.58 4.43
C ARG A 380 -58.62 40.18 5.80
N ASN A 381 -59.60 40.94 6.30
CA ASN A 381 -60.26 40.70 7.59
C ASN A 381 -61.48 39.77 7.47
N ASP A 382 -62.09 39.67 6.29
CA ASP A 382 -63.16 38.71 6.00
C ASP A 382 -62.60 37.28 5.91
N SER A 383 -63.44 36.28 6.19
CA SER A 383 -63.00 34.87 6.10
C SER A 383 -62.62 34.52 4.65
N VAL A 384 -61.60 33.69 4.45
CA VAL A 384 -61.17 33.24 3.10
C VAL A 384 -62.32 32.59 2.31
N SER A 385 -63.29 32.00 3.01
CA SER A 385 -64.52 31.46 2.39
C SER A 385 -65.35 32.55 1.68
N GLU A 386 -65.35 33.79 2.16
CA GLU A 386 -66.05 34.90 1.52
C GLU A 386 -65.32 35.37 0.25
N SER A 387 -63.98 35.40 0.26
CA SER A 387 -63.20 35.67 -0.96
C SER A 387 -63.42 34.61 -2.04
N VAL A 388 -63.54 33.32 -1.65
CA VAL A 388 -63.84 32.21 -2.57
C VAL A 388 -65.25 32.36 -3.17
N LYS A 389 -66.28 32.65 -2.34
CA LYS A 389 -67.64 32.90 -2.82
C LYS A 389 -67.70 34.10 -3.77
N LEU A 390 -66.96 35.16 -3.45
CA LEU A 390 -66.90 36.38 -4.26
C LEU A 390 -66.31 36.11 -5.65
N ILE A 391 -65.25 35.29 -5.75
CA ILE A 391 -64.72 34.86 -7.05
C ILE A 391 -65.77 34.10 -7.86
N PHE A 392 -66.52 33.19 -7.24
CA PHE A 392 -67.56 32.42 -7.95
C PHE A 392 -68.71 33.32 -8.43
N ALA A 393 -69.14 34.28 -7.62
CA ALA A 393 -70.16 35.26 -8.03
C ALA A 393 -69.68 36.16 -9.18
N LEU A 394 -68.42 36.60 -9.15
CA LEU A 394 -67.83 37.43 -10.22
C LEU A 394 -67.60 36.65 -11.52
N ARG A 395 -67.33 35.34 -11.42
CA ARG A 395 -67.24 34.44 -12.57
C ARG A 395 -68.59 34.31 -13.29
N GLU A 396 -69.67 34.09 -12.56
CA GLU A 396 -71.02 33.92 -13.15
C GLU A 396 -71.47 35.16 -13.93
N ASN A 397 -70.97 36.35 -13.56
CA ASN A 397 -71.23 37.62 -14.23
C ASN A 397 -70.17 38.01 -15.29
N GLY A 398 -69.26 37.10 -15.67
CA GLY A 398 -68.24 37.32 -16.73
C GLY A 398 -67.16 38.35 -16.38
N SER A 399 -67.13 38.87 -15.16
CA SER A 399 -66.25 39.99 -14.76
C SER A 399 -64.77 39.59 -14.58
N LEU A 400 -64.45 38.29 -14.69
CA LEU A 400 -63.11 37.73 -14.52
C LEU A 400 -62.44 37.28 -15.83
N ASP A 401 -63.13 37.37 -16.98
CA ASP A 401 -62.67 36.76 -18.24
C ASP A 401 -61.31 37.32 -18.72
N ASN A 402 -61.13 38.64 -18.70
CA ASN A 402 -59.84 39.29 -19.03
C ASN A 402 -58.69 38.87 -18.10
N LYS A 403 -59.01 38.53 -16.83
CA LYS A 403 -58.00 38.07 -15.85
C LYS A 403 -57.61 36.63 -16.09
N ILE A 404 -58.56 35.78 -16.47
CA ILE A 404 -58.29 34.40 -16.86
C ILE A 404 -57.44 34.33 -18.13
N GLU A 405 -57.74 35.15 -19.14
CA GLU A 405 -56.92 35.22 -20.36
C GLU A 405 -55.47 35.64 -20.05
N SER A 406 -55.31 36.69 -19.24
CA SER A 406 -53.98 37.12 -18.75
C SER A 406 -53.27 36.03 -17.94
N HIS A 407 -54.01 35.30 -17.10
CA HIS A 407 -53.47 34.20 -16.30
C HIS A 407 -53.02 33.02 -17.17
N ARG A 408 -53.78 32.65 -18.21
CA ARG A 408 -53.42 31.57 -19.14
C ARG A 408 -52.13 31.90 -19.90
N VAL A 409 -51.94 33.16 -20.31
CA VAL A 409 -50.69 33.62 -20.92
C VAL A 409 -49.52 33.52 -19.92
N PHE A 410 -49.72 33.96 -18.68
CA PHE A 410 -48.73 33.82 -17.61
C PHE A 410 -48.36 32.35 -17.34
N ILE A 411 -49.36 31.48 -17.17
CA ILE A 411 -49.19 30.03 -16.98
C ILE A 411 -48.46 29.40 -18.16
N GLY A 412 -48.78 29.80 -19.40
CA GLY A 412 -48.03 29.41 -20.59
C GLY A 412 -46.55 29.80 -20.51
N GLY A 413 -46.22 30.98 -19.96
CA GLY A 413 -44.85 31.37 -19.63
C GLY A 413 -44.19 30.44 -18.61
N VAL A 414 -44.84 30.23 -17.46
CA VAL A 414 -44.33 29.40 -16.36
C VAL A 414 -44.11 27.95 -16.78
N LEU A 415 -45.00 27.36 -17.59
CA LEU A 415 -44.87 25.99 -18.06
C LEU A 415 -43.71 25.81 -19.03
N ARG A 416 -43.46 26.79 -19.91
CA ARG A 416 -42.30 26.78 -20.82
C ARG A 416 -40.99 26.75 -20.04
N GLU A 417 -40.91 27.53 -18.97
CA GLU A 417 -39.74 27.58 -18.09
C GLU A 417 -39.60 26.28 -17.27
N ALA A 418 -40.66 25.85 -16.59
CA ALA A 418 -40.62 24.68 -15.69
C ALA A 418 -40.31 23.36 -16.40
N PHE A 419 -40.85 23.15 -17.61
CA PHE A 419 -40.61 21.95 -18.40
C PHE A 419 -39.49 22.11 -19.43
N ASN A 420 -38.95 23.32 -19.59
CA ASN A 420 -37.97 23.70 -20.60
C ASN A 420 -38.37 23.18 -21.99
N LEU A 421 -39.55 23.59 -22.46
CA LEU A 421 -40.12 23.25 -23.76
C LEU A 421 -40.80 24.49 -24.35
N SER A 422 -40.55 24.80 -25.61
CA SER A 422 -41.29 25.82 -26.37
C SER A 422 -42.68 25.30 -26.78
N PHE A 423 -43.60 26.21 -27.13
CA PHE A 423 -44.92 25.80 -27.64
C PHE A 423 -44.83 25.00 -28.94
N GLY A 424 -43.91 25.37 -29.85
CA GLY A 424 -43.63 24.58 -31.06
C GLY A 424 -43.17 23.15 -30.76
N GLU A 425 -42.30 22.95 -29.77
CA GLU A 425 -41.87 21.60 -29.34
C GLU A 425 -43.01 20.81 -28.72
N VAL A 426 -43.81 21.43 -27.84
CA VAL A 426 -44.99 20.77 -27.24
C VAL A 426 -46.02 20.41 -28.31
N ALA A 427 -46.24 21.27 -29.29
CA ALA A 427 -47.15 21.02 -30.40
C ALA A 427 -46.67 19.84 -31.26
N THR A 428 -45.37 19.82 -31.58
CA THR A 428 -44.75 18.74 -32.36
C THR A 428 -44.82 17.39 -31.64
N LEU A 429 -44.45 17.35 -30.35
CA LEU A 429 -44.45 16.13 -29.54
C LEU A 429 -45.85 15.56 -29.26
N ASN A 430 -46.89 16.39 -29.35
CA ASN A 430 -48.29 15.99 -29.18
C ASN A 430 -49.05 15.85 -30.51
N GLU A 431 -48.39 16.06 -31.66
CA GLU A 431 -49.00 16.01 -33.00
C GLU A 431 -50.19 16.99 -33.18
N ILE A 432 -50.08 18.20 -32.62
CA ILE A 432 -51.08 19.28 -32.73
C ILE A 432 -50.46 20.55 -33.34
N THR A 433 -51.28 21.55 -33.68
CA THR A 433 -50.78 22.85 -34.16
C THR A 433 -50.43 23.78 -33.00
N GLU A 434 -49.41 24.62 -33.15
CA GLU A 434 -49.02 25.59 -32.11
C GLU A 434 -50.15 26.59 -31.78
N VAL A 435 -50.97 26.95 -32.76
CA VAL A 435 -52.15 27.80 -32.60
C VAL A 435 -53.17 27.15 -31.65
N SER A 436 -53.25 25.81 -31.61
CA SER A 436 -54.14 25.07 -30.70
C SER A 436 -53.74 25.17 -29.22
N LEU A 437 -52.57 25.72 -28.90
CA LEU A 437 -52.11 25.95 -27.53
C LEU A 437 -52.32 27.39 -27.08
N GLN A 438 -52.77 28.29 -27.96
CA GLN A 438 -53.04 29.69 -27.63
C GLN A 438 -54.43 29.83 -26.99
N ASN A 439 -54.50 30.53 -25.86
CA ASN A 439 -55.74 30.88 -25.16
C ASN A 439 -56.61 29.72 -24.66
N VAL A 440 -56.04 28.52 -24.52
CA VAL A 440 -56.71 27.35 -23.94
C VAL A 440 -56.59 27.32 -22.40
N SER A 441 -57.42 26.52 -21.74
CA SER A 441 -57.41 26.43 -20.27
C SER A 441 -56.04 26.01 -19.71
N SER A 442 -55.72 26.47 -18.50
CA SER A 442 -54.49 26.09 -17.81
C SER A 442 -54.34 24.57 -17.65
N ALA A 443 -55.47 23.86 -17.49
CA ALA A 443 -55.48 22.39 -17.43
C ALA A 443 -55.13 21.75 -18.77
N THR A 444 -55.64 22.29 -19.88
CA THR A 444 -55.28 21.85 -21.23
C THR A 444 -53.81 22.11 -21.52
N LEU A 445 -53.29 23.29 -21.14
CA LEU A 445 -51.87 23.62 -21.26
C LEU A 445 -51.01 22.63 -20.45
N PHE A 446 -51.31 22.44 -19.17
CA PHE A 446 -50.55 21.54 -18.30
C PHE A 446 -50.56 20.09 -18.82
N LYS A 447 -51.72 19.60 -19.28
CA LYS A 447 -51.85 18.30 -19.96
C LYS A 447 -50.90 18.18 -21.15
N SER A 448 -50.89 19.17 -22.05
CA SER A 448 -50.03 19.16 -23.24
C SER A 448 -48.54 19.14 -22.87
N PHE A 449 -48.13 19.89 -21.85
CA PHE A 449 -46.73 19.89 -21.37
C PHE A 449 -46.33 18.56 -20.70
N ILE A 450 -47.20 17.97 -19.89
CA ILE A 450 -46.97 16.63 -19.30
C ILE A 450 -46.83 15.60 -20.42
N ASN A 451 -47.76 15.56 -21.37
CA ASN A 451 -47.74 14.58 -22.46
C ASN A 451 -46.49 14.73 -23.34
N ALA A 452 -46.12 15.96 -23.70
CA ALA A 452 -44.89 16.23 -24.44
C ALA A 452 -43.64 15.76 -23.67
N THR A 453 -43.59 15.99 -22.36
CA THR A 453 -42.47 15.57 -21.51
C THR A 453 -42.40 14.05 -21.35
N VAL A 454 -43.54 13.39 -21.17
CA VAL A 454 -43.67 11.93 -21.13
C VAL A 454 -43.21 11.32 -22.46
N HIS A 455 -43.61 11.91 -23.58
CA HIS A 455 -43.17 11.49 -24.91
C HIS A 455 -41.66 11.71 -25.11
N TYR A 456 -41.14 12.88 -24.73
CA TYR A 456 -39.71 13.23 -24.83
C TYR A 456 -38.82 12.20 -24.10
N PHE A 457 -39.18 11.86 -22.86
CA PHE A 457 -38.42 10.91 -22.04
C PHE A 457 -38.85 9.44 -22.21
N LYS A 458 -39.86 9.16 -23.05
CA LYS A 458 -40.45 7.82 -23.26
C LYS A 458 -40.94 7.17 -21.96
N LEU A 459 -41.62 7.94 -21.12
CA LEU A 459 -42.19 7.48 -19.85
C LEU A 459 -43.60 6.90 -20.03
N ASN A 460 -44.08 6.20 -19.01
CA ASN A 460 -45.47 5.79 -18.91
C ASN A 460 -46.24 6.77 -17.99
N VAL A 461 -47.22 7.50 -18.55
CA VAL A 461 -48.01 8.50 -17.79
C VAL A 461 -48.77 7.87 -16.61
N ASN A 462 -49.17 6.59 -16.72
CA ASN A 462 -49.87 5.90 -15.64
C ASN A 462 -48.99 5.69 -14.41
N GLU A 463 -47.68 5.53 -14.58
CA GLU A 463 -46.74 5.43 -13.46
C GLU A 463 -46.59 6.76 -12.73
N ILE A 464 -46.64 7.87 -13.46
CA ILE A 464 -46.64 9.22 -12.89
C ILE A 464 -47.96 9.46 -12.13
N ILE A 465 -49.11 9.13 -12.73
CA ILE A 465 -50.42 9.26 -12.08
C ILE A 465 -50.48 8.46 -10.77
N ALA A 466 -50.02 7.20 -10.79
CA ALA A 466 -49.98 6.33 -9.62
C ALA A 466 -49.05 6.86 -8.52
N ALA A 467 -47.84 7.30 -8.89
CA ALA A 467 -46.87 7.83 -7.94
C ALA A 467 -47.30 9.18 -7.34
N VAL A 468 -48.00 10.00 -8.13
CA VAL A 468 -48.61 11.25 -7.67
C VAL A 468 -49.86 10.96 -6.85
N GLN A 469 -50.49 9.79 -6.91
CA GLN A 469 -51.72 9.41 -6.16
C GLN A 469 -52.93 10.31 -6.46
N VAL A 470 -53.20 10.57 -7.74
CA VAL A 470 -54.38 11.33 -8.22
C VAL A 470 -55.07 10.57 -9.34
N THR A 471 -56.31 10.94 -9.67
CA THR A 471 -56.90 10.49 -10.95
C THR A 471 -56.28 11.26 -12.12
N GLU A 472 -56.38 10.73 -13.34
CA GLU A 472 -55.88 11.42 -14.54
C GLU A 472 -56.48 12.83 -14.69
N GLU A 473 -57.79 12.96 -14.52
CA GLU A 473 -58.48 14.26 -14.59
C GLU A 473 -57.99 15.22 -13.48
N GLN A 474 -57.72 14.72 -12.28
CA GLN A 474 -57.19 15.55 -11.19
C GLN A 474 -55.75 16.00 -11.43
N LEU A 475 -54.93 15.21 -12.13
CA LEU A 475 -53.56 15.58 -12.48
C LEU A 475 -53.54 16.85 -13.35
N TYR A 476 -54.42 16.93 -14.34
CA TYR A 476 -54.43 18.05 -15.29
C TYR A 476 -54.93 19.35 -14.67
N TYR A 477 -55.82 19.28 -13.69
CA TYR A 477 -56.32 20.45 -12.95
C TYR A 477 -55.49 20.77 -11.69
N LEU A 478 -54.28 20.21 -11.54
CA LEU A 478 -53.40 20.57 -10.43
C LEU A 478 -53.06 22.06 -10.50
N PRO A 479 -53.22 22.82 -9.40
CA PRO A 479 -52.80 24.20 -9.37
C PRO A 479 -51.28 24.31 -9.39
N ARG A 480 -50.78 25.48 -9.79
CA ARG A 480 -49.35 25.74 -9.96
C ARG A 480 -48.52 25.36 -8.73
N LEU A 481 -49.05 25.60 -7.54
CA LEU A 481 -48.43 25.30 -6.24
C LEU A 481 -48.11 23.80 -6.03
N GLU A 482 -48.75 22.88 -6.76
CA GLU A 482 -48.51 21.44 -6.64
C GLU A 482 -47.63 20.85 -7.77
N TRP A 483 -47.31 21.62 -8.80
CA TRP A 483 -46.58 21.12 -9.98
C TRP A 483 -45.20 20.56 -9.66
N ASN A 484 -44.49 21.12 -8.68
CA ASN A 484 -43.18 20.64 -8.25
C ASN A 484 -43.20 19.16 -7.80
N THR A 485 -44.33 18.70 -7.24
CA THR A 485 -44.50 17.29 -6.84
C THR A 485 -44.55 16.38 -8.07
N THR A 486 -45.28 16.81 -9.11
CA THR A 486 -45.40 16.10 -10.38
C THR A 486 -44.06 16.10 -11.13
N ILE A 487 -43.39 17.26 -11.19
CA ILE A 487 -42.06 17.41 -11.82
C ILE A 487 -41.03 16.49 -11.13
N SER A 488 -40.96 16.49 -9.80
CA SER A 488 -40.06 15.60 -9.03
C SER A 488 -40.34 14.11 -9.31
N THR A 489 -41.61 13.76 -9.52
CA THR A 489 -42.02 12.38 -9.83
C THR A 489 -41.59 11.99 -11.24
N ILE A 490 -41.72 12.89 -12.22
CA ILE A 490 -41.22 12.71 -13.58
C ILE A 490 -39.70 12.48 -13.55
N VAL A 491 -38.95 13.33 -12.84
CA VAL A 491 -37.48 13.20 -12.69
C VAL A 491 -37.10 11.83 -12.15
N ARG A 492 -37.75 11.39 -11.06
CA ARG A 492 -37.49 10.06 -10.47
C ARG A 492 -37.80 8.92 -11.45
N ALA A 493 -38.86 9.03 -12.24
CA ALA A 493 -39.21 8.03 -13.24
C ALA A 493 -38.15 7.94 -14.36
N VAL A 494 -37.66 9.09 -14.85
CA VAL A 494 -36.56 9.13 -15.85
C VAL A 494 -35.30 8.46 -15.28
N VAL A 495 -34.86 8.87 -14.09
CA VAL A 495 -33.64 8.34 -13.48
C VAL A 495 -33.79 6.85 -13.19
N LYS A 496 -34.95 6.38 -12.72
CA LYS A 496 -35.21 4.94 -12.52
C LYS A 496 -35.11 4.15 -13.81
N MET A 497 -35.67 4.66 -14.91
CA MET A 497 -35.58 4.03 -16.22
C MET A 497 -34.12 3.91 -16.66
N GLU A 498 -33.33 4.97 -16.50
CA GLU A 498 -31.92 4.98 -16.89
C GLU A 498 -31.03 4.12 -15.99
N ALA A 499 -31.29 4.12 -14.67
CA ALA A 499 -30.62 3.23 -13.72
C ALA A 499 -30.87 1.76 -14.09
N THR A 500 -32.08 1.42 -14.52
CA THR A 500 -32.44 0.07 -14.98
C THR A 500 -31.64 -0.31 -16.23
N LYS A 501 -31.49 0.59 -17.21
CA LYS A 501 -30.67 0.34 -18.41
C LYS A 501 -29.19 0.16 -18.07
N LEU A 502 -28.69 0.89 -17.08
CA LEU A 502 -27.34 0.78 -16.55
C LEU A 502 -27.14 -0.41 -15.59
N GLN A 503 -28.22 -1.13 -15.26
CA GLN A 503 -28.26 -2.22 -14.28
C GLN A 503 -27.74 -1.80 -12.88
N MET A 504 -28.14 -0.62 -12.40
CA MET A 504 -27.78 -0.12 -11.07
C MET A 504 -29.01 0.35 -10.29
N SER A 505 -28.84 0.64 -9.00
CA SER A 505 -29.92 1.21 -8.18
C SER A 505 -30.22 2.67 -8.59
N THR A 506 -31.46 3.10 -8.35
CA THR A 506 -31.87 4.48 -8.65
C THR A 506 -31.09 5.48 -7.77
N GLU A 507 -30.87 5.14 -6.50
CA GLU A 507 -30.03 5.89 -5.57
C GLU A 507 -28.57 6.02 -6.04
N HIS A 508 -27.94 4.94 -6.54
CA HIS A 508 -26.56 5.03 -7.07
C HIS A 508 -26.48 5.95 -8.29
N LEU A 509 -27.49 5.93 -9.17
CA LEU A 509 -27.49 6.86 -10.30
C LEU A 509 -27.68 8.31 -9.82
N PHE A 510 -28.53 8.57 -8.83
CA PHE A 510 -28.65 9.91 -8.24
C PHE A 510 -27.34 10.38 -7.59
N GLN A 511 -26.64 9.50 -6.87
CA GLN A 511 -25.31 9.79 -6.31
C GLN A 511 -24.28 10.10 -7.39
N LEU A 512 -24.26 9.32 -8.48
CA LEU A 512 -23.36 9.54 -9.60
C LEU A 512 -23.63 10.87 -10.32
N LEU A 513 -24.90 11.29 -10.35
CA LEU A 513 -25.30 12.59 -10.90
C LEU A 513 -25.02 13.75 -9.94
N GLY A 514 -24.88 13.51 -8.63
CA GLY A 514 -24.66 14.55 -7.62
C GLY A 514 -25.92 15.34 -7.24
N PHE A 515 -27.12 14.80 -7.47
CA PHE A 515 -28.39 15.51 -7.24
C PHE A 515 -29.39 14.68 -6.43
N LYS A 516 -30.24 15.38 -5.67
CA LYS A 516 -31.43 14.79 -5.06
C LYS A 516 -32.65 14.92 -6.00
N PRO A 517 -33.61 13.98 -5.98
CA PRO A 517 -34.75 13.98 -6.89
C PRO A 517 -35.65 15.23 -6.85
N ALA A 518 -35.69 15.93 -5.71
CA ALA A 518 -36.57 17.09 -5.49
C ALA A 518 -35.94 18.42 -5.93
N GLU A 519 -34.64 18.44 -6.23
CA GLU A 519 -33.85 19.65 -6.49
C GLU A 519 -33.43 19.76 -7.95
N LEU A 520 -33.79 18.77 -8.79
CA LEU A 520 -33.33 18.70 -10.19
C LEU A 520 -34.43 19.18 -11.15
N PRO A 521 -34.32 20.39 -11.75
CA PRO A 521 -35.24 20.85 -12.79
C PRO A 521 -35.15 19.99 -14.04
N ILE A 522 -36.23 19.96 -14.83
CA ILE A 522 -36.27 19.19 -16.09
C ILE A 522 -35.18 19.65 -17.07
N GLN A 523 -34.82 20.94 -17.08
CA GLN A 523 -33.72 21.47 -17.88
C GLN A 523 -32.39 20.78 -17.54
N GLN A 524 -31.97 20.82 -16.28
CA GLN A 524 -30.72 20.21 -15.84
C GLN A 524 -30.76 18.68 -16.05
N LEU A 525 -31.92 18.03 -15.86
CA LEU A 525 -32.07 16.62 -16.18
C LEU A 525 -31.81 16.34 -17.67
N LYS A 526 -32.33 17.17 -18.60
CA LYS A 526 -32.05 17.03 -20.04
C LYS A 526 -30.55 17.17 -20.35
N GLU A 527 -29.88 18.10 -19.68
CA GLU A 527 -28.43 18.30 -19.84
C GLU A 527 -27.63 17.11 -19.30
N LEU A 528 -27.91 16.65 -18.08
CA LEU A 528 -27.28 15.48 -17.47
C LEU A 528 -27.52 14.19 -18.28
N MET A 529 -28.70 14.06 -18.90
CA MET A 529 -29.01 12.96 -19.81
C MET A 529 -28.11 12.97 -21.06
N ARG A 530 -27.78 14.14 -21.59
CA ARG A 530 -26.93 14.30 -22.79
C ARG A 530 -25.43 14.24 -22.48
N SER A 531 -25.01 14.69 -21.30
CA SER A 531 -23.62 14.64 -20.86
C SER A 531 -23.36 13.40 -19.99
N ARG A 532 -23.54 13.52 -18.68
CA ARG A 532 -23.06 12.56 -17.67
C ARG A 532 -23.60 11.14 -17.87
N ILE A 533 -24.90 10.98 -18.14
CA ILE A 533 -25.50 9.64 -18.35
C ILE A 533 -25.00 9.02 -19.65
N HIS A 534 -24.80 9.83 -20.69
CA HIS A 534 -24.21 9.36 -21.94
C HIS A 534 -22.77 8.88 -21.72
N ASP A 535 -21.95 9.67 -21.02
CA ASP A 535 -20.56 9.32 -20.72
C ASP A 535 -20.45 8.03 -19.90
N VAL A 536 -21.32 7.85 -18.90
CA VAL A 536 -21.38 6.62 -18.09
C VAL A 536 -21.79 5.42 -18.93
N LYS A 537 -22.74 5.57 -19.86
CA LYS A 537 -23.13 4.50 -20.79
C LYS A 537 -21.99 4.12 -21.72
N GLN A 538 -21.27 5.10 -22.26
CA GLN A 538 -20.11 4.85 -23.12
C GLN A 538 -19.00 4.14 -22.35
N SER A 539 -18.69 4.62 -21.14
CA SER A 539 -17.66 4.02 -20.28
C SER A 539 -18.04 2.61 -19.85
N LYS A 540 -19.32 2.37 -19.54
CA LYS A 540 -19.87 1.04 -19.25
C LYS A 540 -19.74 0.09 -20.45
N MET A 541 -20.09 0.57 -21.65
CA MET A 541 -19.95 -0.22 -22.88
C MET A 541 -18.48 -0.63 -23.07
N LYS A 542 -17.54 0.31 -22.99
CA LYS A 542 -16.10 0.00 -23.07
C LYS A 542 -15.67 -1.02 -22.01
N PHE A 543 -16.15 -0.90 -20.78
CA PHE A 543 -15.82 -1.85 -19.71
C PHE A 543 -16.33 -3.27 -19.99
N ASP A 544 -17.53 -3.38 -20.56
CA ASP A 544 -18.18 -4.67 -20.80
C ASP A 544 -17.76 -5.32 -22.13
N THR A 545 -17.33 -4.55 -23.14
CA THR A 545 -17.11 -5.07 -24.51
C THR A 545 -15.73 -4.85 -25.11
N ASP A 546 -14.99 -3.82 -24.69
CA ASP A 546 -13.74 -3.48 -25.37
C ASP A 546 -12.56 -4.28 -24.78
N PRO A 547 -11.77 -4.99 -25.60
CA PRO A 547 -10.60 -5.69 -25.12
C PRO A 547 -9.49 -4.69 -24.74
N ILE A 548 -8.68 -5.06 -23.74
CA ILE A 548 -7.55 -4.21 -23.30
C ILE A 548 -6.57 -3.92 -24.44
N SER A 549 -6.39 -4.87 -25.37
CA SER A 549 -5.53 -4.72 -26.55
C SER A 549 -5.89 -3.50 -27.40
N LEU A 550 -7.17 -3.14 -27.47
CA LEU A 550 -7.63 -1.95 -28.19
C LEU A 550 -7.08 -0.66 -27.56
N TYR A 551 -7.14 -0.54 -26.24
CA TYR A 551 -6.59 0.62 -25.52
C TYR A 551 -5.06 0.69 -25.66
N LEU A 552 -4.37 -0.44 -25.51
CA LEU A 552 -2.91 -0.51 -25.62
C LEU A 552 -2.43 -0.08 -27.01
N ALA A 553 -3.12 -0.52 -28.07
CA ALA A 553 -2.83 -0.15 -29.45
C ALA A 553 -3.09 1.34 -29.69
N ASN A 554 -4.26 1.85 -29.28
CA ASN A 554 -4.65 3.25 -29.50
C ASN A 554 -3.74 4.25 -28.78
N ASN A 555 -3.14 3.87 -27.65
CA ASN A 555 -2.30 4.73 -26.83
C ASN A 555 -0.80 4.40 -26.91
N SER A 556 -0.41 3.46 -27.79
CA SER A 556 0.99 3.04 -27.96
C SER A 556 1.67 2.63 -26.64
N VAL A 557 0.95 1.93 -25.75
CA VAL A 557 1.48 1.50 -24.45
C VAL A 557 2.47 0.35 -24.66
N SER A 558 3.70 0.50 -24.18
CA SER A 558 4.73 -0.54 -24.28
C SER A 558 4.42 -1.75 -23.40
N GLU A 559 4.97 -2.92 -23.75
CA GLU A 559 4.82 -4.15 -22.97
C GLU A 559 5.27 -3.99 -21.52
N ALA A 560 6.40 -3.31 -21.31
CA ALA A 560 6.95 -3.04 -19.99
C ALA A 560 5.99 -2.17 -19.15
N ASN A 561 5.35 -1.18 -19.76
CA ASN A 561 4.39 -0.31 -19.08
C ASN A 561 3.09 -1.08 -18.74
N TYR A 562 2.60 -1.91 -19.65
CA TYR A 562 1.45 -2.79 -19.40
C TYR A 562 1.71 -3.72 -18.20
N LEU A 563 2.82 -4.45 -18.23
CA LEU A 563 3.16 -5.42 -17.18
C LEU A 563 3.42 -4.77 -15.81
N ASN A 564 3.93 -3.53 -15.79
CA ASN A 564 4.21 -2.82 -14.54
C ASN A 564 3.02 -2.00 -14.00
N SER A 565 1.97 -1.79 -14.80
CA SER A 565 0.76 -1.09 -14.39
C SER A 565 -0.06 -1.92 -13.40
N SER A 566 -0.68 -1.26 -12.42
CA SER A 566 -1.67 -1.93 -11.58
C SER A 566 -2.89 -2.32 -12.41
N VAL A 567 -3.57 -3.39 -12.00
CA VAL A 567 -4.78 -3.85 -12.67
C VAL A 567 -5.85 -2.75 -12.63
N LEU A 568 -6.07 -2.14 -11.47
CA LEU A 568 -7.04 -1.05 -11.33
C LEU A 568 -6.70 0.13 -12.26
N THR A 569 -5.45 0.61 -12.26
CA THR A 569 -5.05 1.75 -13.09
C THR A 569 -5.37 1.51 -14.55
N LEU A 570 -5.01 0.34 -15.09
CA LEU A 570 -5.29 0.03 -16.48
C LEU A 570 -6.79 -0.08 -16.76
N LEU A 571 -7.57 -0.70 -15.86
CA LEU A 571 -9.03 -0.81 -16.00
C LEU A 571 -9.70 0.58 -15.99
N LEU A 572 -9.21 1.52 -15.17
CA LEU A 572 -9.72 2.89 -15.16
C LEU A 572 -9.34 3.61 -16.47
N SER A 573 -8.10 3.46 -16.93
CA SER A 573 -7.62 4.10 -18.16
C SER A 573 -8.28 3.55 -19.44
N THR A 574 -8.59 2.26 -19.50
CA THR A 574 -9.24 1.64 -20.68
C THR A 574 -10.69 2.06 -20.82
N THR A 575 -11.36 2.41 -19.72
CA THR A 575 -12.82 2.60 -19.70
C THR A 575 -13.27 4.04 -19.50
N GLY A 576 -12.43 4.87 -18.87
CA GLY A 576 -12.79 6.25 -18.52
C GLY A 576 -13.52 6.38 -17.18
N PHE A 577 -13.79 5.26 -16.50
CA PHE A 577 -14.30 5.30 -15.13
C PHE A 577 -13.21 5.74 -14.15
N ASN A 578 -13.63 6.41 -13.08
CA ASN A 578 -12.84 6.53 -11.86
C ASN A 578 -13.21 5.43 -10.84
N ALA A 579 -12.48 5.35 -9.73
CA ALA A 579 -12.71 4.31 -8.73
C ALA A 579 -14.11 4.39 -8.09
N GLU A 580 -14.68 5.59 -7.92
CA GLU A 580 -16.01 5.78 -7.36
C GLU A 580 -17.11 5.34 -8.34
N ASP A 581 -16.92 5.61 -9.64
CA ASP A 581 -17.82 5.13 -10.68
C ASP A 581 -17.91 3.58 -10.67
N LEU A 582 -16.79 2.89 -10.48
CA LEU A 582 -16.79 1.42 -10.38
C LEU A 582 -17.51 0.91 -9.12
N LYS A 583 -17.45 1.63 -7.99
CA LYS A 583 -18.23 1.28 -6.79
C LYS A 583 -19.73 1.38 -7.08
N LEU A 584 -20.15 2.45 -7.74
CA LEU A 584 -21.58 2.72 -7.99
C LEU A 584 -22.16 1.85 -9.11
N VAL A 585 -21.41 1.62 -10.19
CA VAL A 585 -21.88 0.89 -11.39
C VAL A 585 -21.82 -0.62 -11.20
N TYR A 586 -20.77 -1.14 -10.55
CA TYR A 586 -20.49 -2.56 -10.44
C TYR A 586 -20.51 -3.09 -8.98
N ASP A 587 -20.89 -2.26 -8.00
CA ASP A 587 -20.90 -2.59 -6.57
C ASP A 587 -19.55 -3.11 -6.05
N LEU A 588 -18.44 -2.58 -6.58
CA LEU A 588 -17.12 -2.93 -6.08
C LEU A 588 -16.90 -2.30 -4.71
N ASN A 589 -16.59 -3.13 -3.71
CA ASN A 589 -16.28 -2.65 -2.37
C ASN A 589 -14.81 -2.15 -2.26
N PRO A 590 -14.47 -1.37 -1.23
CA PRO A 590 -13.11 -0.84 -1.06
C PRO A 590 -12.02 -1.92 -1.01
N SER A 591 -12.31 -3.13 -0.51
CA SER A 591 -11.33 -4.22 -0.48
C SER A 591 -11.05 -4.78 -1.88
N GLN A 592 -12.05 -4.90 -2.74
CA GLN A 592 -11.87 -5.32 -4.13
C GLN A 592 -11.01 -4.31 -4.90
N LEU A 593 -11.30 -3.01 -4.76
CA LEU A 593 -10.50 -1.94 -5.37
C LEU A 593 -9.06 -1.93 -4.83
N PHE A 594 -8.88 -2.13 -3.53
CA PHE A 594 -7.53 -2.22 -2.92
C PHE A 594 -6.71 -3.37 -3.53
N ILE A 595 -7.31 -4.55 -3.70
CA ILE A 595 -6.62 -5.70 -4.30
C ILE A 595 -6.28 -5.45 -5.77
N LEU A 596 -7.20 -4.88 -6.57
CA LEU A 596 -6.90 -4.52 -7.95
C LEU A 596 -5.84 -3.42 -8.07
N GLY A 597 -5.81 -2.48 -7.12
CA GLY A 597 -4.83 -1.37 -7.11
C GLY A 597 -3.43 -1.79 -6.67
N GLY A 598 -3.31 -2.78 -5.79
CA GLY A 598 -2.02 -3.30 -5.33
C GLY A 598 -1.41 -4.36 -6.26
N MET A 599 -2.21 -4.95 -7.14
CA MET A 599 -1.78 -6.03 -8.04
C MET A 599 -1.33 -5.48 -9.40
N LYS A 600 -0.14 -5.88 -9.87
CA LYS A 600 0.31 -5.59 -11.24
C LYS A 600 -0.11 -6.68 -12.22
N PHE A 601 -0.21 -6.34 -13.51
CA PHE A 601 -0.47 -7.35 -14.54
C PHE A 601 0.62 -8.43 -14.60
N SER A 602 1.88 -8.08 -14.38
CA SER A 602 2.98 -9.06 -14.26
C SER A 602 2.80 -10.08 -13.13
N ASP A 603 1.98 -9.79 -12.11
CA ASP A 603 1.72 -10.71 -11.02
C ASP A 603 0.57 -11.69 -11.32
N THR A 604 -0.24 -11.45 -12.36
CA THR A 604 -1.44 -12.27 -12.67
C THR A 604 -1.14 -13.74 -12.96
N PRO A 605 -0.06 -14.14 -13.65
CA PRO A 605 0.22 -15.55 -13.91
C PRO A 605 0.53 -16.29 -12.60
N ARG A 606 1.28 -15.65 -11.70
CA ARG A 606 1.67 -16.23 -10.42
C ARG A 606 0.50 -16.29 -9.44
N LEU A 607 -0.31 -15.23 -9.36
CA LEU A 607 -1.41 -15.12 -8.40
C LEU A 607 -2.62 -15.97 -8.81
N CYS A 608 -2.89 -16.04 -10.11
CA CYS A 608 -4.17 -16.52 -10.64
C CYS A 608 -4.03 -17.53 -11.80
N GLY A 609 -2.81 -17.85 -12.26
CA GLY A 609 -2.60 -18.70 -13.44
C GLY A 609 -3.02 -18.03 -14.75
N LEU A 610 -3.20 -16.71 -14.75
CA LEU A 610 -3.66 -15.94 -15.91
C LEU A 610 -2.49 -15.53 -16.80
N ASP A 611 -2.45 -16.03 -18.03
CA ASP A 611 -1.44 -15.63 -19.01
C ASP A 611 -1.58 -14.14 -19.37
N THR A 612 -0.50 -13.37 -19.23
CA THR A 612 -0.50 -11.91 -19.44
C THR A 612 -0.78 -11.52 -20.88
N THR A 613 -0.44 -12.38 -21.85
CA THR A 613 -0.65 -12.13 -23.28
C THR A 613 -2.11 -12.35 -23.63
N ALA A 614 -2.67 -13.50 -23.25
CA ALA A 614 -4.08 -13.84 -23.45
C ALA A 614 -5.04 -12.89 -22.71
N THR A 615 -4.58 -12.27 -21.62
CA THR A 615 -5.37 -11.29 -20.86
C THR A 615 -5.63 -10.01 -21.66
N LYS A 616 -4.79 -9.65 -22.64
CA LYS A 616 -4.99 -8.44 -23.47
C LYS A 616 -6.24 -8.52 -24.32
N ASP A 617 -6.63 -9.73 -24.74
CA ASP A 617 -7.83 -9.95 -25.56
C ASP A 617 -9.11 -10.06 -24.73
N ARG A 618 -9.01 -9.96 -23.40
CA ARG A 618 -10.15 -9.94 -22.50
C ARG A 618 -10.62 -8.51 -22.24
N VAL A 619 -11.90 -8.40 -21.92
CA VAL A 619 -12.55 -7.14 -21.52
C VAL A 619 -12.34 -6.86 -20.02
N ALA A 620 -12.42 -5.59 -19.64
CA ALA A 620 -12.26 -5.13 -18.26
C ALA A 620 -13.22 -5.84 -17.29
N TYR A 621 -14.47 -6.08 -17.71
CA TYR A 621 -15.47 -6.83 -16.94
C TYR A 621 -15.01 -8.25 -16.59
N ASN A 622 -14.54 -9.03 -17.57
CA ASN A 622 -14.15 -10.42 -17.35
C ASN A 622 -12.96 -10.51 -16.39
N ILE A 623 -11.96 -9.64 -16.57
CA ILE A 623 -10.78 -9.59 -15.70
C ILE A 623 -11.19 -9.23 -14.26
N THR A 624 -12.04 -8.22 -14.10
CA THR A 624 -12.52 -7.79 -12.79
C THR A 624 -13.34 -8.89 -12.10
N ALA A 625 -14.27 -9.52 -12.83
CA ALA A 625 -15.09 -10.63 -12.32
C ALA A 625 -14.24 -11.83 -11.90
N GLU A 626 -13.23 -12.20 -12.70
CA GLU A 626 -12.35 -13.33 -12.42
C GLU A 626 -11.43 -13.07 -11.23
N LEU A 627 -10.88 -11.85 -11.13
CA LEU A 627 -9.94 -11.48 -10.07
C LEU A 627 -10.64 -11.19 -8.74
N VAL A 628 -11.68 -10.37 -8.71
CA VAL A 628 -12.25 -9.90 -7.43
C VAL A 628 -13.76 -10.14 -7.29
N GLY A 629 -14.41 -10.62 -8.35
CA GLY A 629 -15.86 -10.77 -8.40
C GLY A 629 -16.57 -9.44 -8.63
N ILE A 630 -17.77 -9.49 -9.19
CA ILE A 630 -18.64 -8.33 -9.43
C ILE A 630 -20.02 -8.61 -8.87
N ARG A 631 -20.60 -7.67 -8.12
CA ARG A 631 -21.90 -7.82 -7.45
C ARG A 631 -21.94 -9.09 -6.59
N GLN A 632 -22.79 -10.06 -6.94
CA GLN A 632 -22.93 -11.34 -6.23
C GLN A 632 -22.03 -12.46 -6.78
N SER A 633 -21.34 -12.23 -7.90
CA SER A 633 -20.43 -13.24 -8.46
C SER A 633 -19.14 -13.31 -7.65
N ARG A 634 -18.70 -14.54 -7.34
CA ARG A 634 -17.44 -14.77 -6.62
C ARG A 634 -16.27 -14.71 -7.59
N ALA A 635 -15.15 -14.19 -7.12
CA ALA A 635 -13.87 -14.28 -7.80
C ALA A 635 -13.51 -15.75 -8.09
N VAL A 636 -13.00 -16.00 -9.30
CA VAL A 636 -12.51 -17.32 -9.73
C VAL A 636 -11.08 -17.53 -9.25
N CYS A 637 -10.25 -16.49 -9.28
CA CYS A 637 -8.88 -16.56 -8.79
C CYS A 637 -8.87 -16.81 -7.28
N LYS A 638 -8.34 -17.96 -6.87
CA LYS A 638 -8.32 -18.41 -5.47
C LYS A 638 -7.60 -17.43 -4.54
N SER A 639 -6.45 -16.92 -4.96
CA SER A 639 -5.60 -16.04 -4.14
C SER A 639 -6.26 -14.69 -3.86
N THR A 640 -6.74 -14.01 -4.92
CA THR A 640 -7.42 -12.71 -4.79
C THR A 640 -8.78 -12.85 -4.14
N ARG A 641 -9.51 -13.96 -4.39
CA ARG A 641 -10.73 -14.29 -3.63
C ARG A 641 -10.43 -14.37 -2.13
N PHE A 642 -9.39 -15.11 -1.75
CA PHE A 642 -8.97 -15.20 -0.36
C PHE A 642 -8.64 -13.82 0.22
N TYR A 643 -7.88 -12.98 -0.49
CA TYR A 643 -7.55 -11.63 0.00
C TYR A 643 -8.78 -10.75 0.20
N VAL A 644 -9.71 -10.73 -0.77
CA VAL A 644 -10.95 -9.93 -0.66
C VAL A 644 -11.81 -10.43 0.50
N GLU A 645 -12.02 -11.75 0.61
CA GLU A 645 -12.82 -12.34 1.68
C GLU A 645 -12.13 -12.13 3.05
N ALA A 646 -10.82 -12.25 3.15
CA ALA A 646 -10.06 -12.06 4.39
C ALA A 646 -10.14 -10.64 4.95
N ARG A 647 -10.41 -9.64 4.10
CA ARG A 647 -10.56 -8.23 4.49
C ARG A 647 -12.01 -7.86 4.84
N HIS A 648 -12.98 -8.53 4.23
CA HIS A 648 -14.39 -8.12 4.28
C HIS A 648 -15.32 -9.11 5.01
N LYS A 649 -14.95 -10.39 5.09
CA LYS A 649 -15.73 -11.44 5.76
C LYS A 649 -15.08 -11.84 7.07
N ASN A 650 -15.92 -12.23 8.01
CA ASN A 650 -15.48 -12.66 9.34
C ASN A 650 -14.77 -14.03 9.29
N MET A 651 -14.02 -14.32 10.33
CA MET A 651 -13.22 -15.54 10.45
C MET A 651 -14.11 -16.80 10.44
N SER A 652 -15.33 -16.75 10.99
CA SER A 652 -16.32 -17.84 10.90
C SER A 652 -16.63 -18.24 9.46
N TYR A 653 -16.90 -17.26 8.59
CA TYR A 653 -17.10 -17.52 7.16
C TYR A 653 -15.82 -18.07 6.51
N LEU A 654 -14.66 -17.50 6.83
CA LEU A 654 -13.38 -17.93 6.25
C LEU A 654 -13.03 -19.38 6.57
N GLN A 655 -13.27 -19.84 7.81
CA GLN A 655 -13.07 -21.23 8.21
C GLN A 655 -13.94 -22.20 7.38
N THR A 656 -15.15 -21.77 7.02
CA THR A 656 -16.06 -22.56 6.18
C THR A 656 -15.64 -22.52 4.71
N ALA A 657 -15.19 -21.36 4.23
CA ALA A 657 -14.85 -21.14 2.83
C ALA A 657 -13.48 -21.71 2.42
N PHE A 658 -12.53 -21.82 3.36
CA PHE A 658 -11.18 -22.30 3.12
C PHE A 658 -10.74 -23.29 4.21
N SER A 659 -10.57 -24.56 3.84
CA SER A 659 -10.25 -25.64 4.78
C SER A 659 -8.97 -25.42 5.60
N ALA A 660 -7.98 -24.70 5.05
CA ALA A 660 -6.73 -24.39 5.77
C ALA A 660 -6.96 -23.53 7.04
N LEU A 661 -8.03 -22.72 7.06
CA LEU A 661 -8.37 -21.86 8.20
C LEU A 661 -9.04 -22.61 9.36
N ALA A 662 -9.44 -23.87 9.17
CA ALA A 662 -10.08 -24.66 10.21
C ALA A 662 -9.13 -25.05 11.35
N SER A 663 -7.81 -25.00 11.13
CA SER A 663 -6.81 -25.32 12.16
C SER A 663 -6.43 -24.07 12.97
N SER A 664 -6.74 -24.09 14.26
CA SER A 664 -6.41 -23.00 15.19
C SER A 664 -4.94 -22.94 15.60
N SER A 665 -4.18 -24.01 15.35
CA SER A 665 -2.77 -24.17 15.76
C SER A 665 -1.76 -23.67 14.72
N ILE A 666 -2.17 -23.50 13.46
CA ILE A 666 -1.28 -23.03 12.39
C ILE A 666 -1.08 -21.52 12.53
N SER A 667 0.17 -21.06 12.43
CA SER A 667 0.46 -19.62 12.48
C SER A 667 -0.25 -18.87 11.37
N PHE A 668 -0.63 -17.61 11.63
CA PHE A 668 -1.36 -16.81 10.65
C PHE A 668 -0.60 -16.65 9.33
N VAL A 669 0.73 -16.58 9.38
CA VAL A 669 1.58 -16.58 8.17
C VAL A 669 1.39 -17.86 7.38
N ASN A 670 1.61 -19.02 8.00
CA ASN A 670 1.51 -20.31 7.30
C ASN A 670 0.09 -20.55 6.78
N LEU A 671 -0.92 -20.10 7.52
CA LEU A 671 -2.31 -20.19 7.11
C LEU A 671 -2.58 -19.39 5.82
N VAL A 672 -2.08 -18.15 5.74
CA VAL A 672 -2.19 -17.33 4.52
C VAL A 672 -1.44 -17.99 3.36
N GLU A 673 -0.21 -18.47 3.60
CA GLU A 673 0.58 -19.14 2.57
C GLU A 673 -0.08 -20.43 2.07
N MET A 674 -0.74 -21.21 2.95
CA MET A 674 -1.52 -22.39 2.57
C MET A 674 -2.80 -22.03 1.80
N ALA A 675 -3.46 -20.94 2.17
CA ALA A 675 -4.68 -20.50 1.50
C ALA A 675 -4.40 -20.04 0.06
N THR A 676 -3.29 -19.33 -0.16
CA THR A 676 -2.93 -18.74 -1.46
C THR A 676 -1.93 -19.56 -2.26
N ASN A 677 -1.24 -20.51 -1.64
CA ASN A 677 -0.09 -21.23 -2.20
C ASN A 677 1.05 -20.30 -2.63
N LEU A 678 1.21 -19.19 -1.93
CA LEU A 678 2.23 -18.18 -2.20
C LEU A 678 2.99 -17.88 -0.91
N SER A 679 4.30 -17.68 -1.02
CA SER A 679 5.11 -17.20 0.11
C SER A 679 4.66 -15.81 0.56
N TRP A 680 4.88 -15.49 1.82
CA TRP A 680 4.46 -14.24 2.45
C TRP A 680 4.82 -12.95 1.69
N ARG A 681 5.98 -12.89 1.01
CA ARG A 681 6.42 -11.69 0.26
C ARG A 681 5.41 -11.27 -0.80
N HIS A 682 4.62 -12.22 -1.31
CA HIS A 682 3.56 -11.98 -2.28
C HIS A 682 2.18 -11.76 -1.65
N ASN A 683 2.04 -11.99 -0.35
CA ASN A 683 0.79 -11.85 0.39
C ASN A 683 0.76 -10.57 1.24
N VAL A 684 1.90 -10.09 1.75
CA VAL A 684 1.97 -9.02 2.76
C VAL A 684 1.26 -7.73 2.32
N TRP A 685 1.40 -7.37 1.04
CA TRP A 685 0.79 -6.17 0.46
C TRP A 685 -0.74 -6.26 0.46
N ALA A 686 -1.32 -7.46 0.31
CA ALA A 686 -2.76 -7.66 0.25
C ALA A 686 -3.47 -7.33 1.57
N PHE A 687 -2.72 -7.28 2.67
CA PHE A 687 -3.20 -6.87 3.99
C PHE A 687 -2.82 -5.42 4.35
N GLY A 688 -2.03 -4.73 3.50
CA GLY A 688 -1.56 -3.37 3.79
C GLY A 688 -0.59 -3.30 4.96
N LEU A 689 0.16 -4.38 5.20
CA LEU A 689 1.14 -4.50 6.29
C LEU A 689 2.57 -4.32 5.77
N LYS A 690 3.50 -3.97 6.65
CA LYS A 690 4.94 -3.94 6.33
C LYS A 690 5.52 -5.36 6.42
N MET A 691 6.68 -5.58 5.80
CA MET A 691 7.38 -6.87 5.88
C MET A 691 7.70 -7.26 7.33
N GLU A 692 8.17 -6.30 8.13
CA GLU A 692 8.49 -6.49 9.55
C GLU A 692 7.28 -6.88 10.41
N ASP A 693 6.09 -6.38 10.07
CA ASP A 693 4.82 -6.70 10.74
C ASP A 693 4.41 -8.18 10.54
N TRP A 694 4.90 -8.82 9.47
CA TRP A 694 4.60 -10.22 9.19
C TRP A 694 5.24 -11.18 10.20
N THR A 695 6.26 -10.74 10.93
CA THR A 695 6.96 -11.57 11.92
C THR A 695 6.13 -11.88 13.16
N VAL A 696 5.31 -10.93 13.64
CA VAL A 696 4.42 -11.20 14.77
C VAL A 696 3.35 -12.22 14.40
N LEU A 697 2.89 -12.20 13.15
CA LEU A 697 1.91 -13.15 12.63
C LEU A 697 2.47 -14.58 12.50
N TYR A 698 3.80 -14.75 12.47
CA TYR A 698 4.41 -16.08 12.44
C TYR A 698 4.36 -16.75 13.82
N VAL A 699 4.45 -15.94 14.88
CA VAL A 699 4.41 -16.40 16.27
C VAL A 699 2.97 -16.67 16.73
N LEU A 700 2.00 -15.96 16.14
CA LEU A 700 0.59 -16.06 16.50
C LEU A 700 -0.17 -17.02 15.60
N ASN A 701 -0.98 -17.85 16.23
CA ASN A 701 -2.07 -18.62 15.64
C ASN A 701 -3.38 -18.21 16.34
N GLN A 702 -4.52 -18.80 15.98
CA GLN A 702 -5.81 -18.41 16.55
C GLN A 702 -5.86 -18.66 18.07
N ASP A 703 -5.29 -19.76 18.56
CA ASP A 703 -5.26 -20.08 19.99
C ASP A 703 -4.36 -19.13 20.78
N ALA A 704 -3.16 -18.87 20.29
CA ALA A 704 -2.22 -17.92 20.86
C ALA A 704 -2.78 -16.49 20.83
N PHE A 705 -3.49 -16.10 19.79
CA PHE A 705 -4.11 -14.78 19.70
C PHE A 705 -5.21 -14.59 20.74
N LYS A 706 -6.06 -15.60 20.98
CA LYS A 706 -7.04 -15.62 22.07
C LYS A 706 -6.37 -15.49 23.43
N GLU A 707 -5.33 -16.28 23.69
CA GLU A 707 -4.56 -16.22 24.95
C GLU A 707 -3.93 -14.82 25.18
N VAL A 708 -3.39 -14.20 24.13
CA VAL A 708 -2.72 -12.91 24.23
C VAL A 708 -3.70 -11.75 24.43
N THR A 709 -4.85 -11.79 23.74
CA THR A 709 -5.87 -10.72 23.76
C THR A 709 -6.89 -10.87 24.89
N GLY A 710 -7.13 -12.08 25.38
CA GLY A 710 -8.23 -12.40 26.29
C GLY A 710 -9.61 -12.49 25.62
N LEU A 711 -9.68 -12.45 24.28
CA LEU A 711 -10.94 -12.57 23.54
C LEU A 711 -11.48 -13.99 23.61
N THR A 712 -12.81 -14.09 23.62
CA THR A 712 -13.54 -15.34 23.45
C THR A 712 -13.44 -15.86 22.01
N SER A 713 -13.73 -17.16 21.81
CA SER A 713 -13.74 -17.75 20.46
C SER A 713 -14.74 -17.06 19.54
N ASP A 714 -15.92 -16.69 20.05
CA ASP A 714 -16.98 -16.06 19.26
C ASP A 714 -16.59 -14.64 18.81
N GLU A 715 -15.90 -13.88 19.68
CA GLU A 715 -15.37 -12.56 19.32
C GLU A 715 -14.33 -12.68 18.19
N VAL A 716 -13.37 -13.60 18.30
CA VAL A 716 -12.37 -13.82 17.23
C VAL A 716 -13.03 -14.30 15.93
N LEU A 717 -14.07 -15.13 16.02
CA LEU A 717 -14.82 -15.60 14.86
C LEU A 717 -15.65 -14.50 14.17
N SER A 718 -16.01 -13.46 14.91
CA SER A 718 -16.76 -12.30 14.41
C SER A 718 -15.87 -11.25 13.70
N GLU A 719 -14.57 -11.20 14.01
CA GLU A 719 -13.60 -10.30 13.37
C GLU A 719 -13.17 -10.81 11.98
N THR A 720 -12.74 -9.89 11.10
CA THR A 720 -12.07 -10.24 9.83
C THR A 720 -10.60 -10.57 10.06
N LEU A 721 -9.98 -11.32 9.15
CA LEU A 721 -8.55 -11.65 9.27
C LEU A 721 -7.66 -10.40 9.23
N LEU A 722 -8.05 -9.38 8.45
CA LEU A 722 -7.37 -8.08 8.45
C LEU A 722 -7.40 -7.41 9.83
N GLN A 723 -8.56 -7.42 10.51
CA GLN A 723 -8.69 -6.85 11.85
C GLN A 723 -7.80 -7.60 12.85
N ILE A 724 -7.81 -8.94 12.80
CA ILE A 724 -6.93 -9.79 13.63
C ILE A 724 -5.45 -9.43 13.39
N PHE A 725 -5.05 -9.21 12.14
CA PHE A 725 -3.67 -8.88 11.81
C PHE A 725 -3.29 -7.48 12.28
N GLN A 726 -4.14 -6.47 12.03
CA GLN A 726 -3.93 -5.11 12.51
C GLN A 726 -3.82 -5.08 14.04
N ARG A 727 -4.69 -5.83 14.73
CA ARG A 727 -4.66 -5.99 16.18
C ARG A 727 -3.43 -6.76 16.67
N SER A 728 -2.90 -7.70 15.89
CA SER A 728 -1.65 -8.42 16.19
C SER A 728 -0.41 -7.51 16.08
N VAL A 729 -0.38 -6.64 15.07
CA VAL A 729 0.71 -5.67 14.82
C VAL A 729 0.67 -4.54 15.85
N GLN A 730 -0.54 -4.06 16.13
CA GLN A 730 -0.81 -3.26 17.30
C GLN A 730 -0.29 -3.96 18.54
N LEU A 731 -0.69 -5.22 18.75
CA LEU A 731 -0.18 -6.07 19.80
C LEU A 731 1.32 -6.34 19.70
N GLN A 732 2.08 -5.80 18.75
CA GLN A 732 3.55 -5.69 18.72
C GLN A 732 4.09 -4.26 19.03
N SER A 733 3.48 -3.19 18.52
CA SER A 733 3.98 -1.80 18.65
C SER A 733 4.11 -1.32 20.10
N GLU A 734 3.06 -1.52 20.86
CA GLU A 734 2.91 -1.03 22.23
C GLU A 734 3.60 -1.91 23.34
N ASN A 735 4.34 -2.96 22.94
CA ASN A 735 4.99 -4.05 23.72
C ASN A 735 4.24 -4.92 24.84
N ASN A 736 3.26 -5.78 24.51
CA ASN A 736 2.39 -6.52 25.46
C ASN A 736 3.17 -7.65 26.11
N ALA A 737 2.90 -7.87 27.40
CA ALA A 737 3.54 -8.93 28.18
C ALA A 737 3.23 -10.32 27.61
N ASN A 738 1.96 -10.65 27.39
CA ASN A 738 1.50 -11.95 26.91
C ASN A 738 2.08 -12.25 25.52
N LEU A 739 2.07 -11.28 24.61
CA LEU A 739 2.73 -11.46 23.31
C LEU A 739 4.23 -11.75 23.49
N ARG A 740 4.92 -10.99 24.35
CA ARG A 740 6.36 -11.24 24.61
C ARG A 740 6.62 -12.62 25.18
N VAL A 741 5.75 -13.11 26.07
CA VAL A 741 5.85 -14.48 26.59
C VAL A 741 5.73 -15.47 25.43
N LYS A 742 4.76 -15.28 24.53
CA LYS A 742 4.60 -16.15 23.36
C LYS A 742 5.77 -16.08 22.38
N VAL A 743 6.28 -14.88 22.10
CA VAL A 743 7.48 -14.67 21.28
C VAL A 743 8.70 -15.35 21.91
N ASN A 744 8.88 -15.26 23.23
CA ASN A 744 9.98 -15.91 23.93
C ASN A 744 9.84 -17.44 23.94
N GLN A 745 8.62 -17.98 24.11
CA GLN A 745 8.35 -19.42 24.02
C GLN A 745 8.68 -19.96 22.63
N ASN A 746 8.38 -19.19 21.58
CA ASN A 746 8.67 -19.55 20.19
C ASN A 746 10.10 -19.20 19.75
N ARG A 747 10.90 -18.51 20.58
CA ARG A 747 12.27 -18.11 20.22
C ARG A 747 13.14 -19.32 19.90
N GLY A 748 13.23 -20.29 20.82
CA GLY A 748 14.07 -21.49 20.64
C GLY A 748 13.76 -22.26 19.34
N PRO A 749 12.51 -22.69 19.12
CA PRO A 749 12.11 -23.35 17.87
C PRO A 749 12.40 -22.53 16.61
N THR A 750 12.17 -21.21 16.64
CA THR A 750 12.44 -20.33 15.48
C THR A 750 13.94 -20.22 15.20
N LEU A 751 14.77 -20.15 16.24
CA LEU A 751 16.22 -20.11 16.09
C LEU A 751 16.78 -21.44 15.57
N ASN A 752 16.24 -22.58 15.99
CA ASN A 752 16.64 -23.88 15.46
C ASN A 752 16.42 -23.94 13.94
N ILE A 753 15.26 -23.47 13.45
CA ILE A 753 15.00 -23.39 11.99
C ILE A 753 16.05 -22.52 11.30
N LEU A 754 16.40 -21.38 11.89
CA LEU A 754 17.39 -20.46 11.33
C LEU A 754 18.80 -21.06 11.32
N TYR A 755 19.20 -21.74 12.40
CA TYR A 755 20.47 -22.46 12.51
C TYR A 755 20.56 -23.58 11.49
N ASP A 756 19.50 -24.39 11.35
CA ASP A 756 19.44 -25.49 10.40
C ASP A 756 19.48 -24.99 8.95
N LEU A 757 18.71 -23.95 8.62
CA LEU A 757 18.65 -23.39 7.26
C LEU A 757 19.98 -22.79 6.80
N PHE A 758 20.68 -22.09 7.69
CA PHE A 758 21.93 -21.39 7.37
C PHE A 758 23.19 -22.12 7.84
N ASN A 759 23.05 -23.36 8.33
CA ASN A 759 24.12 -24.18 8.87
C ASN A 759 25.03 -23.39 9.84
N THR A 760 24.43 -22.76 10.85
CA THR A 760 25.16 -21.96 11.83
C THR A 760 24.67 -22.23 13.25
N ASN A 761 25.29 -21.61 14.25
CA ASN A 761 24.91 -21.77 15.66
C ASN A 761 25.15 -20.49 16.47
N GLU A 762 24.67 -20.46 17.72
CA GLU A 762 24.84 -19.35 18.65
C GLU A 762 26.31 -18.88 18.76
N GLY A 763 27.26 -19.83 18.87
CA GLY A 763 28.68 -19.50 19.06
C GLY A 763 29.28 -18.76 17.86
N GLU A 764 28.99 -19.21 16.65
CA GLU A 764 29.43 -18.54 15.42
C GLU A 764 28.80 -17.15 15.27
N LEU A 765 27.49 -17.02 15.51
CA LEU A 765 26.82 -15.73 15.40
C LEU A 765 27.32 -14.71 16.44
N ILE A 766 27.71 -15.17 17.63
CA ILE A 766 28.38 -14.36 18.65
C ILE A 766 29.77 -13.93 18.16
N GLN A 767 30.57 -14.89 17.69
CA GLN A 767 31.95 -14.65 17.22
C GLN A 767 31.99 -13.68 16.04
N PHE A 768 31.24 -13.93 14.97
CA PHE A 768 31.21 -13.10 13.77
C PHE A 768 30.36 -11.85 13.95
N GLY A 769 29.42 -11.84 14.90
CA GLY A 769 28.58 -10.69 15.22
C GLY A 769 29.26 -9.65 16.12
N GLY A 770 30.37 -10.01 16.79
CA GLY A 770 31.09 -9.12 17.71
C GLY A 770 30.27 -8.72 18.94
N ILE A 771 29.43 -9.63 19.44
CA ILE A 771 28.53 -9.41 20.58
C ILE A 771 28.80 -10.43 21.68
N THR A 772 28.41 -10.11 22.92
CA THR A 772 28.48 -11.04 24.05
C THR A 772 27.26 -11.97 24.09
N LYS A 773 27.38 -13.10 24.79
CA LYS A 773 26.23 -13.99 25.04
C LYS A 773 25.03 -13.28 25.68
N ALA A 774 25.29 -12.43 26.68
CA ALA A 774 24.23 -11.65 27.33
C ALA A 774 23.51 -10.71 26.34
N GLN A 775 24.23 -10.13 25.37
CA GLN A 775 23.62 -9.34 24.31
C GLN A 775 22.87 -10.18 23.28
N TYR A 776 23.29 -11.43 23.05
CA TYR A 776 22.62 -12.36 22.14
C TYR A 776 21.29 -12.87 22.71
N ASP A 777 21.26 -13.23 23.98
CA ASP A 777 20.10 -13.84 24.65
C ASP A 777 18.88 -12.90 24.71
N VAL A 778 19.11 -11.59 24.64
CA VAL A 778 18.04 -10.57 24.64
C VAL A 778 17.48 -10.27 23.25
N LEU A 779 18.11 -10.76 22.16
CA LEU A 779 17.66 -10.50 20.79
C LEU A 779 16.41 -11.31 20.43
N LEU A 780 15.52 -10.66 19.70
CA LEU A 780 14.39 -11.29 19.01
C LEU A 780 14.89 -12.11 17.80
N PRO A 781 14.16 -13.15 17.37
CA PRO A 781 14.57 -13.99 16.24
C PRO A 781 14.91 -13.21 14.96
N ILE A 782 14.18 -12.14 14.64
CA ILE A 782 14.47 -11.30 13.47
C ILE A 782 15.78 -10.51 13.62
N GLU A 783 16.13 -10.08 14.84
CA GLU A 783 17.39 -9.40 15.10
C GLU A 783 18.57 -10.38 15.06
N VAL A 784 18.34 -11.63 15.46
CA VAL A 784 19.30 -12.73 15.29
C VAL A 784 19.52 -13.03 13.81
N TYR A 785 18.47 -12.97 12.99
CA TYR A 785 18.59 -13.16 11.55
C TYR A 785 19.47 -12.08 10.87
N SER A 786 19.41 -10.82 11.29
CA SER A 786 20.37 -9.81 10.84
C SER A 786 21.83 -10.17 11.16
N ARG A 787 22.07 -10.98 12.22
CA ARG A 787 23.40 -11.49 12.55
C ARG A 787 23.82 -12.65 11.65
N VAL A 788 22.89 -13.48 11.19
CA VAL A 788 23.17 -14.48 10.15
C VAL A 788 23.65 -13.80 8.87
N LEU A 789 23.01 -12.72 8.46
CA LEU A 789 23.46 -11.96 7.27
C LEU A 789 24.90 -11.45 7.45
N ARG A 790 25.24 -10.95 8.64
CA ARG A 790 26.63 -10.54 8.96
C ARG A 790 27.59 -11.71 8.98
N TYR A 791 27.18 -12.86 9.52
CA TYR A 791 27.95 -14.10 9.47
C TYR A 791 28.25 -14.50 8.03
N LEU A 792 27.24 -14.49 7.15
CA LEU A 792 27.42 -14.82 5.73
C LEU A 792 28.39 -13.87 5.03
N VAL A 793 28.30 -12.56 5.30
CA VAL A 793 29.24 -11.57 4.77
C VAL A 793 30.65 -11.78 5.34
N ALA A 794 30.78 -11.98 6.65
CA ALA A 794 32.09 -12.07 7.30
C ALA A 794 32.83 -13.38 7.00
N LYS A 795 32.13 -14.53 6.97
CA LYS A 795 32.71 -15.85 6.71
C LYS A 795 32.93 -16.09 5.22
N PHE A 796 31.94 -15.75 4.38
CA PHE A 796 31.94 -16.10 2.95
C PHE A 796 32.18 -14.92 1.99
N ASN A 797 32.27 -13.68 2.50
CA ASN A 797 32.42 -12.46 1.69
C ASN A 797 31.35 -12.32 0.59
N VAL A 798 30.09 -12.62 0.95
CA VAL A 798 28.90 -12.59 0.09
C VAL A 798 28.42 -11.14 -0.12
N SER A 799 27.98 -10.80 -1.34
CA SER A 799 27.30 -9.52 -1.60
C SER A 799 25.80 -9.65 -1.35
N LEU A 800 25.30 -8.98 -0.29
CA LEU A 800 23.87 -8.98 0.02
C LEU A 800 23.03 -8.30 -1.06
N ASN A 801 23.57 -7.28 -1.75
CA ASN A 801 22.87 -6.59 -2.83
C ASN A 801 22.54 -7.52 -4.02
N SER A 802 23.41 -8.49 -4.31
CA SER A 802 23.17 -9.51 -5.34
C SER A 802 21.98 -10.40 -4.98
N VAL A 803 21.90 -10.78 -3.70
CA VAL A 803 20.79 -11.58 -3.17
C VAL A 803 19.49 -10.78 -3.15
N GLU A 804 19.52 -9.49 -2.79
CA GLU A 804 18.36 -8.58 -2.85
C GLU A 804 17.81 -8.43 -4.26
N ALA A 805 18.69 -8.17 -5.23
CA ALA A 805 18.30 -8.03 -6.63
C ALA A 805 17.65 -9.32 -7.15
N SER A 806 18.20 -10.49 -6.78
CA SER A 806 17.64 -11.79 -7.17
C SER A 806 16.27 -12.07 -6.55
N LEU A 807 15.94 -11.44 -5.42
CA LEU A 807 14.63 -11.52 -4.76
C LEU A 807 13.67 -10.39 -5.15
N ASN A 808 14.09 -9.46 -6.01
CA ASN A 808 13.37 -8.22 -6.32
C ASN A 808 13.02 -7.40 -5.07
N LEU A 809 13.94 -7.35 -4.10
CA LEU A 809 13.82 -6.56 -2.88
C LEU A 809 14.49 -5.19 -3.04
N GLN A 810 14.02 -4.21 -2.27
CA GLN A 810 14.71 -2.93 -2.17
C GLN A 810 16.03 -3.10 -1.41
N PRO A 811 17.09 -2.35 -1.76
CA PRO A 811 18.36 -2.40 -1.05
C PRO A 811 18.20 -2.20 0.47
N GLY A 812 18.80 -3.08 1.27
CA GLY A 812 18.77 -3.01 2.74
C GLY A 812 17.48 -3.51 3.39
N THR A 813 16.70 -4.36 2.71
CA THR A 813 15.47 -4.94 3.26
C THR A 813 15.57 -6.44 3.57
N LEU A 814 16.71 -7.05 3.24
CA LEU A 814 16.99 -8.46 3.53
C LEU A 814 16.79 -8.85 4.99
N ASP A 815 17.15 -7.99 5.94
CA ASP A 815 17.05 -8.26 7.39
C ASP A 815 15.60 -8.27 7.91
N LYS A 816 14.65 -7.81 7.10
CA LYS A 816 13.21 -7.74 7.44
C LYS A 816 12.42 -8.99 7.05
N LEU A 817 13.10 -10.02 6.54
CA LEU A 817 12.43 -11.22 6.07
C LEU A 817 11.86 -12.04 7.22
N SER A 818 10.61 -12.49 7.06
CA SER A 818 9.96 -13.39 8.01
C SER A 818 10.54 -14.81 7.95
N PRO A 819 10.34 -15.65 9.00
CA PRO A 819 10.90 -17.00 9.07
C PRO A 819 10.60 -17.91 7.87
N THR A 820 9.40 -17.83 7.30
CA THR A 820 9.05 -18.61 6.09
C THR A 820 9.79 -18.11 4.83
N GLY A 821 10.32 -16.88 4.85
CA GLY A 821 11.11 -16.30 3.77
C GLY A 821 12.56 -16.79 3.72
N TRP A 822 13.12 -17.19 4.84
CA TRP A 822 14.53 -17.56 4.95
C TRP A 822 14.88 -18.76 4.06
N GLN A 823 13.98 -19.74 3.96
CA GLN A 823 14.18 -20.91 3.09
C GLN A 823 14.34 -20.52 1.61
N GLY A 824 13.58 -19.52 1.15
CA GLY A 824 13.66 -19.01 -0.22
C GLY A 824 15.01 -18.37 -0.55
N MET A 825 15.82 -18.03 0.46
CA MET A 825 17.14 -17.44 0.26
C MET A 825 18.26 -18.45 0.12
N VAL A 826 18.12 -19.64 0.71
CA VAL A 826 19.21 -20.62 0.77
C VAL A 826 19.81 -20.90 -0.62
N PRO A 827 19.03 -21.13 -1.70
CA PRO A 827 19.59 -21.33 -3.04
C PRO A 827 20.39 -20.13 -3.56
N LEU A 828 19.92 -18.90 -3.28
CA LEU A 828 20.56 -17.67 -3.73
C LEU A 828 21.84 -17.38 -2.96
N VAL A 829 21.83 -17.60 -1.63
CA VAL A 829 23.01 -17.49 -0.78
C VAL A 829 24.07 -18.49 -1.22
N LYS A 830 23.69 -19.75 -1.50
CA LYS A 830 24.63 -20.74 -2.04
C LYS A 830 25.27 -20.28 -3.34
N ALA A 831 24.47 -19.86 -4.31
CA ALA A 831 24.96 -19.37 -5.59
C ALA A 831 25.92 -18.18 -5.41
N GLU A 832 25.61 -17.28 -4.49
CA GLU A 832 26.42 -16.11 -4.17
C GLU A 832 27.72 -16.46 -3.42
N ILE A 833 27.71 -17.43 -2.50
CA ILE A 833 28.92 -17.97 -1.85
C ILE A 833 29.85 -18.55 -2.91
N ILE A 834 29.31 -19.39 -3.81
CA ILE A 834 30.05 -19.99 -4.92
C ILE A 834 30.65 -18.90 -5.81
N ARG A 835 29.83 -17.91 -6.19
CA ARG A 835 30.22 -16.76 -7.01
C ARG A 835 31.37 -15.98 -6.36
N SER A 836 31.23 -15.67 -5.07
CA SER A 836 32.26 -14.96 -4.31
C SER A 836 33.55 -15.78 -4.21
N ALA A 837 33.45 -17.09 -3.95
CA ALA A 837 34.60 -17.97 -3.84
C ALA A 837 35.46 -17.97 -5.11
N HIS A 838 34.87 -18.26 -6.27
CA HIS A 838 35.65 -18.37 -7.50
C HIS A 838 36.18 -16.99 -7.95
N GLN A 839 35.50 -15.89 -7.62
CA GLN A 839 36.00 -14.53 -7.83
C GLN A 839 37.20 -14.20 -6.93
N GLN A 840 37.15 -14.58 -5.65
CA GLN A 840 38.28 -14.40 -4.73
C GLN A 840 39.51 -15.20 -5.16
N LEU A 841 39.29 -16.38 -5.75
CA LEU A 841 40.36 -17.16 -6.37
C LEU A 841 40.69 -16.74 -7.81
N ASP A 842 39.98 -15.77 -8.39
CA ASP A 842 40.13 -15.30 -9.78
C ASP A 842 40.19 -16.45 -10.81
N VAL A 843 39.23 -17.36 -10.73
CA VAL A 843 39.11 -18.53 -11.63
C VAL A 843 37.73 -18.64 -12.24
N THR A 844 37.63 -19.39 -13.35
CA THR A 844 36.35 -19.77 -13.95
C THR A 844 35.59 -20.73 -13.03
N LEU A 845 34.25 -20.77 -13.16
CA LEU A 845 33.41 -21.68 -12.39
C LEU A 845 33.81 -23.15 -12.59
N SER A 846 34.20 -23.53 -13.81
CA SER A 846 34.66 -24.90 -14.12
C SER A 846 35.95 -25.24 -13.37
N ASN A 847 36.94 -24.34 -13.37
CA ASN A 847 38.19 -24.57 -12.64
C ASN A 847 37.96 -24.60 -11.14
N PHE A 848 37.08 -23.72 -10.64
CA PHE A 848 36.68 -23.71 -9.24
C PHE A 848 36.05 -25.03 -8.80
N ALA A 849 35.12 -25.58 -9.59
CA ALA A 849 34.53 -26.89 -9.31
C ALA A 849 35.60 -27.99 -9.23
N MET A 850 36.51 -28.04 -10.22
CA MET A 850 37.61 -29.01 -10.22
C MET A 850 38.55 -28.87 -9.02
N LEU A 851 38.85 -27.64 -8.58
CA LEU A 851 39.65 -27.37 -7.38
C LEU A 851 38.99 -27.92 -6.10
N LEU A 852 37.67 -27.95 -6.06
CA LEU A 852 36.88 -28.53 -4.96
C LEU A 852 36.54 -30.02 -5.16
N GLN A 853 37.10 -30.65 -6.20
CA GLN A 853 36.85 -32.04 -6.61
C GLN A 853 35.37 -32.30 -6.93
N GLU A 854 34.73 -31.35 -7.60
CA GLU A 854 33.33 -31.38 -8.02
C GLU A 854 33.19 -31.03 -9.52
N THR A 855 32.01 -31.28 -10.08
CA THR A 855 31.59 -30.74 -11.39
C THR A 855 30.76 -29.46 -11.20
N SER A 856 30.69 -28.60 -12.22
CA SER A 856 29.87 -27.38 -12.19
C SER A 856 28.40 -27.65 -11.85
N GLU A 857 27.85 -28.78 -12.29
CA GLU A 857 26.47 -29.19 -11.97
C GLU A 857 26.32 -29.67 -10.53
N SER A 858 27.22 -30.56 -10.07
CA SER A 858 27.19 -31.07 -8.69
C SER A 858 27.37 -29.97 -7.65
N LEU A 859 28.14 -28.92 -7.98
CA LEU A 859 28.41 -27.81 -7.09
C LEU A 859 27.14 -27.00 -6.76
N GLN A 860 26.17 -26.96 -7.68
CA GLN A 860 24.87 -26.32 -7.45
C GLN A 860 23.94 -27.16 -6.56
N SER A 861 24.10 -28.50 -6.58
CA SER A 861 23.25 -29.43 -5.82
C SER A 861 23.72 -29.68 -4.38
N LEU A 862 24.97 -29.35 -4.03
CA LEU A 862 25.50 -29.47 -2.67
C LEU A 862 24.63 -28.74 -1.65
N THR A 863 24.49 -29.24 -0.43
CA THR A 863 23.84 -28.51 0.68
C THR A 863 24.74 -27.37 1.19
N LEU A 864 24.18 -26.42 1.95
CA LEU A 864 24.99 -25.33 2.53
C LEU A 864 26.07 -25.87 3.47
N ALA A 865 25.78 -26.91 4.25
CA ALA A 865 26.75 -27.60 5.10
C ALA A 865 27.90 -28.24 4.30
N GLN A 866 27.60 -28.86 3.15
CA GLN A 866 28.63 -29.41 2.27
C GLN A 866 29.50 -28.32 1.63
N ILE A 867 28.89 -27.19 1.25
CA ILE A 867 29.62 -26.02 0.74
C ILE A 867 30.53 -25.45 1.83
N GLU A 868 30.04 -25.35 3.06
CA GLU A 868 30.80 -24.83 4.19
C GLU A 868 31.98 -25.73 4.55
N SER A 869 31.81 -27.05 4.60
CA SER A 869 32.94 -27.97 4.78
C SER A 869 33.99 -27.80 3.68
N LYS A 870 33.58 -27.70 2.42
CA LYS A 870 34.51 -27.42 1.31
C LYS A 870 35.15 -26.03 1.43
N TRP A 871 34.45 -25.06 2.00
CA TRP A 871 34.95 -23.72 2.23
C TRP A 871 36.07 -23.71 3.28
N ASP A 872 35.82 -24.35 4.42
CA ASP A 872 36.74 -24.38 5.55
C ASP A 872 37.97 -25.25 5.23
N ASP A 873 37.80 -26.38 4.55
CA ASP A 873 38.88 -27.33 4.27
C ASP A 873 39.68 -26.98 3.01
N ALA A 874 39.00 -26.83 1.87
CA ALA A 874 39.65 -26.73 0.57
C ALA A 874 39.85 -25.27 0.15
N PHE A 875 38.78 -24.46 0.13
CA PHE A 875 38.85 -23.07 -0.33
C PHE A 875 39.78 -22.22 0.55
N SER A 876 39.62 -22.28 1.87
CA SER A 876 40.43 -21.48 2.80
C SER A 876 41.92 -21.82 2.70
N ARG A 877 42.26 -23.10 2.49
CA ARG A 877 43.65 -23.52 2.20
C ARG A 877 44.12 -22.96 0.86
N LEU A 878 43.34 -23.09 -0.20
CA LEU A 878 43.67 -22.60 -1.55
C LEU A 878 43.89 -21.09 -1.55
N LEU A 879 43.00 -20.33 -0.90
CA LEU A 879 43.08 -18.87 -0.81
C LEU A 879 44.32 -18.42 -0.02
N LYS A 880 44.59 -19.05 1.13
CA LYS A 880 45.83 -18.80 1.90
C LYS A 880 47.07 -19.14 1.09
N GLY A 881 47.07 -20.29 0.41
CA GLY A 881 48.17 -20.71 -0.46
C GLY A 881 48.41 -19.75 -1.62
N LYS A 882 47.35 -19.34 -2.33
CA LYS A 882 47.39 -18.36 -3.42
C LYS A 882 47.93 -17.02 -2.93
N SER A 883 47.41 -16.51 -1.82
CA SER A 883 47.89 -15.26 -1.21
C SER A 883 49.36 -15.35 -0.80
N ALA A 884 49.80 -16.46 -0.20
CA ALA A 884 51.22 -16.65 0.14
C ALA A 884 52.09 -16.67 -1.13
N LEU A 885 51.65 -17.34 -2.20
CA LEU A 885 52.33 -17.41 -3.49
C LEU A 885 52.50 -16.04 -4.14
N GLU A 886 51.47 -15.18 -4.03
CA GLU A 886 51.38 -13.89 -4.71
C GLU A 886 51.94 -12.73 -3.90
N ASN A 887 51.81 -12.76 -2.57
CA ASN A 887 52.07 -11.59 -1.73
C ASN A 887 53.33 -11.72 -0.88
N LYS A 888 53.76 -12.94 -0.54
CA LYS A 888 54.97 -13.17 0.28
C LYS A 888 56.17 -13.52 -0.58
N SER A 889 57.35 -13.03 -0.21
CA SER A 889 58.62 -13.49 -0.81
C SER A 889 59.00 -14.87 -0.30
N VAL A 890 59.88 -15.59 -1.01
CA VAL A 890 60.42 -16.87 -0.54
C VAL A 890 61.08 -16.69 0.83
N LEU A 891 61.82 -15.60 1.03
CA LEU A 891 62.47 -15.28 2.32
C LEU A 891 61.47 -15.12 3.46
N GLN A 892 60.36 -14.41 3.22
CA GLN A 892 59.29 -14.26 4.22
C GLN A 892 58.67 -15.61 4.58
N ILE A 893 58.35 -16.43 3.56
CA ILE A 893 57.73 -17.75 3.79
C ILE A 893 58.66 -18.65 4.61
N ILE A 894 59.96 -18.71 4.28
CA ILE A 894 60.90 -19.55 5.06
C ILE A 894 61.11 -19.05 6.49
N THR A 895 61.05 -17.74 6.70
CA THR A 895 61.14 -17.13 8.03
C THR A 895 59.90 -17.49 8.86
N ASP A 896 58.71 -17.39 8.27
CA ASP A 896 57.44 -17.72 8.93
C ASP A 896 57.37 -19.19 9.38
N ILE A 897 57.99 -20.10 8.63
CA ILE A 897 58.04 -21.55 8.96
C ILE A 897 59.30 -21.97 9.72
N GLY A 898 60.20 -21.04 10.03
CA GLY A 898 61.40 -21.28 10.84
C GLY A 898 62.51 -22.10 10.16
N ILE A 899 62.66 -22.03 8.83
CA ILE A 899 63.74 -22.72 8.10
C ILE A 899 64.74 -21.73 7.47
N THR A 900 65.94 -22.21 7.16
CA THR A 900 67.01 -21.38 6.58
C THR A 900 67.09 -21.52 5.07
N SER A 901 67.58 -20.49 4.38
CA SER A 901 67.77 -20.50 2.91
C SER A 901 68.73 -21.59 2.43
N ALA A 902 69.61 -22.09 3.31
CA ALA A 902 70.50 -23.22 3.03
C ALA A 902 69.74 -24.54 2.81
N SER A 903 68.63 -24.75 3.52
CA SER A 903 67.82 -25.98 3.41
C SER A 903 67.04 -26.09 2.08
N LEU A 904 67.02 -25.03 1.27
CA LEU A 904 66.30 -25.00 0.00
C LEU A 904 67.18 -25.27 -1.22
N GLN A 905 68.50 -25.40 -1.07
CA GLN A 905 69.41 -25.49 -2.23
C GLN A 905 69.04 -26.59 -3.22
N ASP A 906 68.75 -27.80 -2.73
CA ASP A 906 68.39 -28.96 -3.56
C ASP A 906 66.87 -29.16 -3.70
N VAL A 907 66.07 -28.22 -3.18
CA VAL A 907 64.61 -28.25 -3.29
C VAL A 907 64.19 -27.58 -4.60
N THR A 908 63.27 -28.21 -5.33
CA THR A 908 62.70 -27.60 -6.54
C THR A 908 61.64 -26.56 -6.18
N VAL A 909 61.42 -25.58 -7.06
CA VAL A 909 60.41 -24.54 -6.82
C VAL A 909 59.02 -25.14 -6.61
N LEU A 910 58.64 -26.14 -7.41
CA LEU A 910 57.34 -26.80 -7.27
C LEU A 910 57.24 -27.61 -5.97
N LYS A 911 58.31 -28.30 -5.57
CA LYS A 911 58.33 -29.04 -4.30
C LYS A 911 58.22 -28.10 -3.10
N PHE A 912 58.87 -26.94 -3.16
CA PHE A 912 58.72 -25.90 -2.15
C PHE A 912 57.26 -25.42 -2.03
N ILE A 913 56.59 -25.18 -3.16
CA ILE A 913 55.19 -24.75 -3.16
C ILE A 913 54.26 -25.84 -2.61
N GLN A 914 54.48 -27.09 -3.03
CA GLN A 914 53.68 -28.21 -2.55
C GLN A 914 53.86 -28.46 -1.05
N GLU A 915 55.09 -28.46 -0.55
CA GLU A 915 55.37 -28.85 0.84
C GLU A 915 55.30 -27.69 1.84
N ARG A 916 55.48 -26.44 1.39
CA ARG A 916 55.58 -25.26 2.27
C ARG A 916 54.45 -24.25 2.10
N ILE A 917 53.85 -24.17 0.90
CA ILE A 917 52.70 -23.30 0.62
C ILE A 917 51.39 -24.13 0.56
N ASN A 918 51.51 -25.46 0.49
CA ASN A 918 50.41 -26.41 0.48
C ASN A 918 49.50 -26.26 -0.75
N LEU A 919 50.10 -26.11 -1.93
CA LEU A 919 49.41 -26.12 -3.23
C LEU A 919 49.99 -27.20 -4.15
N THR A 920 49.13 -28.05 -4.70
CA THR A 920 49.54 -29.13 -5.61
C THR A 920 49.78 -28.63 -7.03
N ASN A 921 50.49 -29.41 -7.85
CA ASN A 921 50.71 -29.07 -9.26
C ASN A 921 49.39 -28.89 -10.02
N SER A 922 48.41 -29.78 -9.83
CA SER A 922 47.08 -29.67 -10.46
C SER A 922 46.33 -28.41 -10.04
N GLU A 923 46.47 -27.99 -8.78
CA GLU A 923 45.86 -26.74 -8.29
C GLU A 923 46.50 -25.51 -8.94
N LEU A 924 47.82 -25.49 -9.11
CA LEU A 924 48.50 -24.40 -9.82
C LEU A 924 48.05 -24.28 -11.28
N LEU A 925 47.82 -25.40 -11.96
CA LEU A 925 47.27 -25.41 -13.33
C LEU A 925 45.90 -24.73 -13.38
N LEU A 926 45.01 -25.05 -12.43
CA LEU A 926 43.65 -24.54 -12.40
C LEU A 926 43.58 -23.08 -11.92
N LEU A 927 44.41 -22.68 -10.96
CA LEU A 927 44.45 -21.33 -10.38
C LEU A 927 45.00 -20.27 -11.33
N TYR A 928 45.99 -20.63 -12.16
CA TYR A 928 46.68 -19.67 -13.03
C TYR A 928 46.60 -20.01 -14.51
N ASN A 929 45.85 -21.05 -14.89
CA ASN A 929 45.75 -21.54 -16.25
C ASN A 929 47.13 -21.86 -16.87
N PHE A 930 48.00 -22.48 -16.07
CA PHE A 930 49.32 -22.89 -16.53
C PHE A 930 49.24 -24.14 -17.43
N SER A 931 50.23 -24.30 -18.32
CA SER A 931 50.35 -25.52 -19.13
C SER A 931 50.81 -26.70 -18.27
N SER A 932 50.12 -27.84 -18.37
CA SER A 932 50.53 -29.09 -17.69
C SER A 932 51.93 -29.51 -18.12
N THR A 933 52.20 -29.51 -19.42
CA THR A 933 53.53 -29.73 -20.01
C THR A 933 54.54 -28.70 -19.50
N GLY A 934 54.15 -27.43 -19.36
CA GLY A 934 55.05 -26.40 -18.85
C GLY A 934 55.47 -26.63 -17.39
N ILE A 935 54.51 -26.98 -16.52
CA ILE A 935 54.77 -27.31 -15.11
C ILE A 935 55.66 -28.55 -14.99
N GLU A 936 55.44 -29.57 -15.81
CA GLU A 936 56.30 -30.76 -15.87
C GLU A 936 57.75 -30.39 -16.23
N VAL A 937 57.96 -29.56 -17.25
CA VAL A 937 59.28 -29.14 -17.73
C VAL A 937 59.98 -28.18 -16.77
N ALA A 938 59.24 -27.33 -16.05
CA ALA A 938 59.77 -26.42 -15.04
C ALA A 938 60.03 -27.11 -13.68
N GLY A 939 59.44 -28.28 -13.43
CA GLY A 939 59.55 -29.01 -12.17
C GLY A 939 60.94 -29.45 -11.69
N PRO A 940 61.92 -29.80 -12.56
CA PRO A 940 63.22 -30.31 -12.13
C PRO A 940 64.26 -29.21 -11.81
N TYR A 941 63.87 -27.93 -11.77
CA TYR A 941 64.78 -26.83 -11.46
C TYR A 941 64.81 -26.49 -9.96
N THR A 942 66.01 -26.54 -9.38
CA THR A 942 66.26 -26.29 -7.95
C THR A 942 66.62 -24.83 -7.67
N PHE A 943 66.41 -24.35 -6.43
CA PHE A 943 66.81 -22.99 -6.04
C PHE A 943 68.32 -22.73 -6.20
N LYS A 944 69.17 -23.76 -6.15
CA LYS A 944 70.61 -23.65 -6.43
C LYS A 944 70.92 -23.40 -7.91
N GLU A 945 70.15 -23.99 -8.81
CA GLU A 945 70.36 -23.90 -10.27
C GLU A 945 69.82 -22.58 -10.87
N LEU A 946 68.73 -22.04 -10.31
CA LEU A 946 68.04 -20.87 -10.88
C LEU A 946 68.92 -19.63 -11.07
N PRO A 947 69.80 -19.22 -10.13
CA PRO A 947 70.69 -18.08 -10.34
C PRO A 947 71.51 -18.17 -11.63
N GLY A 948 72.03 -19.36 -11.95
CA GLY A 948 72.89 -19.58 -13.12
C GLY A 948 72.14 -19.70 -14.45
N TYR A 949 70.86 -20.12 -14.43
CA TYR A 949 70.07 -20.25 -15.65
C TYR A 949 69.20 -19.03 -15.95
N CYS A 950 68.81 -18.27 -14.93
CA CYS A 950 67.99 -17.07 -15.07
C CYS A 950 68.80 -15.76 -14.99
N ASP A 951 70.13 -15.84 -14.76
CA ASP A 951 71.01 -14.68 -14.59
C ASP A 951 70.53 -13.71 -13.47
N ILE A 952 70.09 -14.29 -12.34
CA ILE A 952 69.60 -13.57 -11.15
C ILE A 952 70.49 -13.84 -9.93
N SER A 953 70.67 -12.86 -9.04
CA SER A 953 71.41 -13.10 -7.79
C SER A 953 70.61 -14.00 -6.84
N LYS A 954 71.31 -14.68 -5.92
CA LYS A 954 70.67 -15.53 -4.91
C LYS A 954 69.74 -14.72 -4.01
N ASP A 955 70.17 -13.53 -3.58
CA ASP A 955 69.38 -12.66 -2.70
C ASP A 955 68.13 -12.11 -3.41
N ASP A 956 68.26 -11.76 -4.70
CA ASP A 956 67.11 -11.34 -5.51
C ASP A 956 66.10 -12.47 -5.72
N LEU A 957 66.56 -13.72 -5.87
CA LEU A 957 65.69 -14.89 -5.96
C LEU A 957 64.88 -15.08 -4.67
N PHE A 958 65.50 -14.97 -3.49
CA PHE A 958 64.80 -15.11 -2.21
C PHE A 958 63.85 -13.95 -1.90
N ASN A 959 64.13 -12.75 -2.42
CA ASN A 959 63.25 -11.59 -2.31
C ASN A 959 62.06 -11.63 -3.28
N LYS A 960 62.07 -12.51 -4.29
CA LYS A 960 60.93 -12.70 -5.21
C LYS A 960 59.81 -13.52 -4.58
N ARG A 961 58.60 -13.25 -5.05
CA ARG A 961 57.39 -14.05 -4.77
C ARG A 961 57.44 -15.37 -5.54
N PRO A 962 57.07 -16.52 -4.94
CA PRO A 962 57.04 -17.80 -5.63
C PRO A 962 56.24 -17.79 -6.95
N HIS A 963 55.11 -17.07 -6.98
CA HIS A 963 54.29 -16.93 -8.20
C HIS A 963 55.10 -16.31 -9.34
N LYS A 964 55.84 -15.23 -9.06
CA LYS A 964 56.69 -14.57 -10.06
C LYS A 964 57.78 -15.51 -10.56
N ILE A 965 58.42 -16.27 -9.67
CA ILE A 965 59.44 -17.26 -10.07
C ILE A 965 58.83 -18.25 -11.07
N ILE A 966 57.70 -18.88 -10.76
CA ILE A 966 57.07 -19.84 -11.70
C ILE A 966 56.69 -19.18 -13.02
N VAL A 967 56.04 -18.01 -13.00
CA VAL A 967 55.63 -17.30 -14.22
C VAL A 967 56.83 -17.05 -15.13
N SER A 968 57.96 -16.63 -14.55
CA SER A 968 59.22 -16.42 -15.26
C SER A 968 59.83 -17.71 -15.80
N LEU A 969 59.73 -18.84 -15.08
CA LEU A 969 60.20 -20.15 -15.56
C LEU A 969 59.34 -20.64 -16.73
N LEU A 970 58.03 -20.41 -16.69
CA LEU A 970 57.08 -20.87 -17.70
C LEU A 970 57.04 -19.98 -18.94
N GLY A 971 57.57 -18.75 -18.88
CA GLY A 971 57.38 -17.78 -19.96
C GLY A 971 55.92 -17.31 -20.09
N HIS A 972 55.14 -17.44 -19.00
CA HIS A 972 53.69 -17.21 -18.98
C HIS A 972 53.39 -15.70 -19.02
N ASN A 973 52.32 -15.31 -19.72
CA ASN A 973 51.97 -13.91 -20.00
C ASN A 973 53.13 -13.06 -20.58
N GLY A 974 54.08 -13.72 -21.27
CA GLY A 974 55.22 -13.04 -21.89
C GLY A 974 56.35 -12.65 -20.93
N ASP A 975 56.35 -13.11 -19.67
CA ASP A 975 57.47 -12.88 -18.76
C ASP A 975 58.71 -13.67 -19.20
N MET A 976 59.76 -12.96 -19.59
CA MET A 976 61.00 -13.55 -20.11
C MET A 976 62.19 -13.38 -19.16
N THR A 977 61.94 -13.07 -17.89
CA THR A 977 63.03 -12.82 -16.91
C THR A 977 63.88 -14.05 -16.63
N CYS A 978 63.37 -15.27 -16.86
CA CYS A 978 64.19 -16.49 -16.92
C CYS A 978 64.23 -17.08 -18.34
N ARG A 979 64.78 -16.32 -19.30
CA ARG A 979 64.72 -16.61 -20.73
C ARG A 979 65.15 -18.03 -21.13
N LYS A 980 66.22 -18.57 -20.55
CA LYS A 980 66.73 -19.92 -20.90
C LYS A 980 65.73 -21.02 -20.54
N ILE A 981 65.14 -20.97 -19.35
CA ILE A 981 64.15 -21.97 -18.91
C ILE A 981 62.81 -21.75 -19.62
N ALA A 982 62.39 -20.50 -19.79
CA ALA A 982 61.18 -20.16 -20.55
C ALA A 982 61.26 -20.66 -22.01
N LEU A 983 62.45 -20.65 -22.62
CA LEU A 983 62.68 -21.21 -23.96
C LEU A 983 62.49 -22.74 -23.99
N VAL A 984 63.01 -23.46 -22.99
CA VAL A 984 62.83 -24.91 -22.84
C VAL A 984 61.36 -25.27 -22.67
N VAL A 985 60.64 -24.53 -21.82
CA VAL A 985 59.19 -24.71 -21.62
C VAL A 985 58.44 -24.44 -22.92
N ALA A 986 58.74 -23.32 -23.59
CA ALA A 986 58.09 -22.96 -24.84
C ALA A 986 58.34 -24.01 -25.95
N ALA A 987 59.54 -24.57 -26.04
CA ALA A 987 59.86 -25.66 -26.98
C ALA A 987 58.96 -26.88 -26.80
N ALA A 988 58.50 -27.13 -25.57
CA ALA A 988 57.60 -28.22 -25.26
C ALA A 988 56.12 -27.87 -25.53
N THR A 989 55.73 -26.61 -25.32
CA THR A 989 54.30 -26.21 -25.21
C THR A 989 53.72 -25.49 -26.40
N ILE A 990 54.52 -24.81 -27.23
CA ILE A 990 54.05 -24.02 -28.38
C ILE A 990 54.64 -24.53 -29.69
N THR A 991 54.03 -24.17 -30.83
CA THR A 991 54.47 -24.68 -32.13
C THR A 991 55.82 -24.11 -32.54
N VAL A 992 56.56 -24.81 -33.41
CA VAL A 992 57.90 -24.38 -33.82
C VAL A 992 57.88 -22.97 -34.44
N ASN A 993 56.86 -22.63 -35.22
CA ASN A 993 56.70 -21.27 -35.77
C ASN A 993 56.40 -20.22 -34.68
N GLN A 994 55.57 -20.55 -33.69
CA GLN A 994 55.31 -19.65 -32.56
C GLN A 994 56.55 -19.44 -31.69
N LEU A 995 57.33 -20.50 -31.49
CA LEU A 995 58.61 -20.47 -30.77
C LEU A 995 59.63 -19.60 -31.50
N SER A 996 59.78 -19.82 -32.81
CA SER A 996 60.62 -19.03 -33.72
C SER A 996 60.29 -17.54 -33.64
N ALA A 997 59.00 -17.20 -33.75
CA ALA A 997 58.53 -15.82 -33.62
C ALA A 997 58.79 -15.23 -32.22
N LYS A 998 58.56 -16.00 -31.14
CA LYS A 998 58.71 -15.53 -29.75
C LYS A 998 60.18 -15.32 -29.35
N PHE A 999 61.11 -16.11 -29.87
CA PHE A 999 62.52 -16.08 -29.47
C PHE A 999 63.49 -15.57 -30.54
N ASN A 1000 62.97 -15.22 -31.71
CA ASN A 1000 63.69 -14.67 -32.85
C ASN A 1000 64.83 -15.59 -33.34
N PHE A 1001 64.47 -16.79 -33.79
CA PHE A 1001 65.39 -17.71 -34.47
C PHE A 1001 64.69 -18.40 -35.65
N GLU A 1002 65.45 -18.87 -36.63
CA GLU A 1002 64.91 -19.57 -37.80
C GLU A 1002 65.21 -21.08 -37.71
N PRO A 1003 64.20 -21.96 -37.61
CA PRO A 1003 64.40 -23.40 -37.51
C PRO A 1003 64.83 -23.98 -38.85
N ALA A 1004 66.06 -24.49 -38.93
CA ALA A 1004 66.61 -25.11 -40.13
C ALA A 1004 65.94 -26.46 -40.45
N ASN A 1005 65.58 -26.68 -41.72
CA ASN A 1005 64.87 -27.89 -42.15
C ASN A 1005 65.75 -29.14 -42.27
N ASN A 1006 67.02 -28.94 -42.65
CA ASN A 1006 67.96 -30.00 -43.03
C ASN A 1006 69.06 -30.23 -41.98
N VAL A 1007 68.86 -29.71 -40.77
CA VAL A 1007 69.79 -29.92 -39.64
C VAL A 1007 69.20 -30.97 -38.73
N SER A 1008 70.07 -31.83 -38.18
CA SER A 1008 69.72 -32.81 -37.17
C SER A 1008 68.94 -32.17 -36.02
N MET A 1009 67.84 -32.77 -35.58
CA MET A 1009 67.06 -32.22 -34.47
C MET A 1009 67.88 -32.09 -33.18
N LEU A 1010 68.82 -33.02 -32.93
CA LEU A 1010 69.73 -32.93 -31.79
C LEU A 1010 70.58 -31.65 -31.85
N MET A 1011 71.25 -31.39 -32.97
CA MET A 1011 72.07 -30.18 -33.16
C MET A 1011 71.23 -28.91 -33.02
N MET A 1012 70.03 -28.92 -33.60
CA MET A 1012 69.09 -27.80 -33.47
C MET A 1012 68.70 -27.55 -32.02
N PHE A 1013 68.49 -28.58 -31.19
CA PHE A 1013 68.18 -28.40 -29.77
C PHE A 1013 69.38 -27.91 -28.95
N GLU A 1014 70.58 -28.40 -29.22
CA GLU A 1014 71.81 -27.95 -28.56
C GLU A 1014 72.09 -26.47 -28.83
N ASP A 1015 72.01 -26.07 -30.11
CA ASP A 1015 72.27 -24.70 -30.53
C ASP A 1015 71.23 -23.72 -29.99
N LEU A 1016 69.96 -24.14 -29.98
CA LEU A 1016 68.82 -23.32 -29.54
C LEU A 1016 68.78 -23.19 -28.01
N LEU A 1017 68.84 -24.31 -27.27
CA LEU A 1017 68.55 -24.33 -25.84
C LEU A 1017 69.79 -24.04 -24.99
N ARG A 1018 71.00 -24.39 -25.47
CA ARG A 1018 72.29 -24.16 -24.78
C ARG A 1018 72.27 -24.55 -23.30
N LEU A 1019 71.69 -25.71 -23.01
CA LEU A 1019 71.54 -26.27 -21.67
C LEU A 1019 72.08 -27.70 -21.62
N PRO A 1020 72.38 -28.26 -20.43
CA PRO A 1020 72.79 -29.65 -20.31
C PRO A 1020 71.77 -30.60 -20.98
N TRP A 1021 72.23 -31.70 -21.58
CA TRP A 1021 71.34 -32.64 -22.29
C TRP A 1021 70.19 -33.15 -21.44
N ARG A 1022 70.45 -33.37 -20.14
CA ARG A 1022 69.40 -33.73 -19.18
C ARG A 1022 68.28 -32.68 -19.18
N LYS A 1023 68.64 -31.39 -19.21
CA LYS A 1023 67.74 -30.22 -19.24
C LYS A 1023 66.95 -30.10 -20.55
N ILE A 1024 67.62 -30.39 -21.66
CA ILE A 1024 67.00 -30.44 -23.00
C ILE A 1024 66.02 -31.62 -23.12
N ALA A 1025 66.34 -32.78 -22.52
CA ALA A 1025 65.50 -33.97 -22.54
C ALA A 1025 64.08 -33.74 -22.03
N TRP A 1026 63.92 -32.89 -21.00
CA TRP A 1026 62.59 -32.56 -20.47
C TRP A 1026 61.73 -31.78 -21.49
N ALA A 1027 62.32 -30.89 -22.31
CA ALA A 1027 61.56 -30.14 -23.32
C ALA A 1027 60.93 -31.05 -24.38
N VAL A 1028 61.68 -32.06 -24.83
CA VAL A 1028 61.28 -32.93 -25.95
C VAL A 1028 60.75 -34.28 -25.49
N ASN A 1029 60.81 -34.57 -24.19
CA ASN A 1029 60.40 -35.84 -23.58
C ASN A 1029 61.11 -37.04 -24.20
N ALA A 1030 62.43 -36.91 -24.33
CA ALA A 1030 63.32 -37.94 -24.86
C ALA A 1030 64.01 -38.67 -23.72
N SER A 1031 63.97 -40.00 -23.76
CA SER A 1031 64.83 -40.87 -22.98
C SER A 1031 66.24 -40.89 -23.57
N LEU A 1032 67.16 -41.60 -22.91
CA LEU A 1032 68.55 -41.64 -23.36
C LEU A 1032 68.71 -42.30 -24.73
N SER A 1033 67.98 -43.38 -25.01
CA SER A 1033 68.02 -44.11 -26.29
C SER A 1033 67.40 -43.32 -27.44
N ASP A 1034 66.59 -42.31 -27.14
CA ASP A 1034 65.87 -41.53 -28.15
C ASP A 1034 66.78 -40.53 -28.85
N TRP A 1035 67.89 -40.13 -28.21
CA TRP A 1035 68.83 -39.13 -28.77
C TRP A 1035 69.51 -39.58 -30.06
N SER A 1036 69.80 -40.87 -30.23
CA SER A 1036 70.32 -41.37 -31.50
C SER A 1036 69.31 -41.27 -32.64
N VAL A 1037 68.01 -41.38 -32.33
CA VAL A 1037 66.93 -41.26 -33.30
C VAL A 1037 66.71 -39.79 -33.66
N LEU A 1038 66.61 -38.91 -32.66
CA LEU A 1038 66.50 -37.46 -32.88
C LEU A 1038 67.77 -36.87 -33.52
N GLY A 1039 68.93 -37.49 -33.30
CA GLY A 1039 70.19 -37.14 -33.94
C GLY A 1039 70.24 -37.52 -35.43
N ALA A 1040 69.63 -38.64 -35.80
CA ALA A 1040 69.59 -39.14 -37.17
C ALA A 1040 68.56 -38.45 -38.08
N MET A 1041 67.68 -37.60 -37.52
CA MET A 1041 66.55 -37.03 -38.25
C MET A 1041 66.61 -35.52 -38.38
N THR A 1042 66.26 -35.03 -39.56
CA THR A 1042 65.96 -33.62 -39.84
C THR A 1042 64.45 -33.37 -39.92
N LEU A 1043 63.99 -32.12 -39.86
CA LEU A 1043 62.55 -31.82 -40.06
C LEU A 1043 62.04 -32.28 -41.44
N THR A 1044 62.90 -32.24 -42.46
CA THR A 1044 62.60 -32.75 -43.81
C THR A 1044 62.41 -34.27 -43.83
N ASP A 1045 63.24 -35.02 -43.10
CA ASP A 1045 63.09 -36.48 -43.01
C ASP A 1045 61.78 -36.85 -42.30
N ILE A 1046 61.43 -36.11 -41.25
CA ILE A 1046 60.19 -36.32 -40.50
C ILE A 1046 58.98 -36.02 -41.37
N ALA A 1047 58.99 -34.90 -42.11
CA ALA A 1047 57.97 -34.55 -43.08
C ALA A 1047 57.71 -35.68 -44.09
N ASN A 1048 58.78 -36.25 -44.64
CA ASN A 1048 58.70 -37.38 -45.58
C ASN A 1048 58.13 -38.65 -44.89
N LEU A 1049 58.60 -38.98 -43.69
CA LEU A 1049 58.18 -40.19 -42.96
C LEU A 1049 56.73 -40.12 -42.46
N THR A 1050 56.24 -38.92 -42.09
CA THR A 1050 54.86 -38.72 -41.64
C THR A 1050 53.91 -38.32 -42.78
N SER A 1051 54.40 -38.19 -44.02
CA SER A 1051 53.62 -37.68 -45.16
C SER A 1051 52.99 -36.30 -44.90
N GLU A 1052 53.69 -35.43 -44.16
CA GLU A 1052 53.30 -34.04 -43.90
C GLU A 1052 54.29 -33.08 -44.57
N THR A 1053 53.95 -31.81 -44.76
CA THR A 1053 54.96 -30.81 -45.18
C THR A 1053 55.71 -30.27 -43.97
N THR A 1054 56.95 -29.83 -44.17
CA THR A 1054 57.74 -29.18 -43.12
C THR A 1054 57.04 -27.94 -42.55
N ASP A 1055 56.34 -27.17 -43.39
CA ASP A 1055 55.54 -26.02 -42.97
C ASP A 1055 54.37 -26.41 -42.09
N ASN A 1056 53.65 -27.49 -42.42
CA ASN A 1056 52.55 -28.01 -41.59
C ASN A 1056 53.07 -28.49 -40.23
N ILE A 1057 54.19 -29.23 -40.22
CA ILE A 1057 54.83 -29.68 -38.98
C ILE A 1057 55.19 -28.49 -38.10
N LYS A 1058 55.85 -27.46 -38.65
CA LYS A 1058 56.27 -26.29 -37.86
C LYS A 1058 55.10 -25.42 -37.39
N HIS A 1059 54.05 -25.33 -38.21
CA HIS A 1059 52.88 -24.52 -37.90
C HIS A 1059 52.01 -25.16 -36.82
N LEU A 1060 51.85 -26.49 -36.84
CA LEU A 1060 50.87 -27.21 -36.03
C LEU A 1060 51.46 -27.93 -34.81
N LYS A 1061 52.78 -28.23 -34.78
CA LYS A 1061 53.39 -29.08 -33.75
C LYS A 1061 54.49 -28.37 -32.96
N SER A 1062 54.58 -28.65 -31.65
CA SER A 1062 55.73 -28.31 -30.80
C SER A 1062 56.88 -29.29 -31.00
N PHE A 1063 58.09 -28.94 -30.54
CA PHE A 1063 59.22 -29.88 -30.62
C PHE A 1063 58.99 -31.17 -29.83
N ARG A 1064 58.25 -31.11 -28.71
CA ARG A 1064 57.83 -32.31 -27.97
C ARG A 1064 56.89 -33.19 -28.76
N GLN A 1065 55.94 -32.60 -29.50
CA GLN A 1065 55.01 -33.35 -30.35
C GLN A 1065 55.72 -33.94 -31.57
N ILE A 1066 56.68 -33.22 -32.14
CA ILE A 1066 57.53 -33.72 -33.24
C ILE A 1066 58.37 -34.90 -32.78
N ALA A 1067 59.06 -34.77 -31.64
CA ALA A 1067 59.84 -35.85 -31.06
C ALA A 1067 58.98 -37.10 -30.77
N ARG A 1068 57.79 -36.93 -30.19
CA ARG A 1068 56.84 -38.05 -29.98
C ARG A 1068 56.40 -38.69 -31.29
N ALA A 1069 55.98 -37.88 -32.27
CA ALA A 1069 55.53 -38.39 -33.57
C ALA A 1069 56.62 -39.22 -34.27
N VAL A 1070 57.88 -38.86 -34.09
CA VAL A 1070 59.03 -39.62 -34.59
C VAL A 1070 59.24 -40.91 -33.81
N LEU A 1071 59.24 -40.84 -32.48
CA LEU A 1071 59.54 -41.98 -31.62
C LEU A 1071 58.43 -43.04 -31.66
N ASP A 1072 57.21 -42.65 -32.00
CA ASP A 1072 56.06 -43.55 -32.21
C ASP A 1072 56.10 -44.27 -33.57
N LEU A 1073 56.99 -43.89 -34.51
CA LEU A 1073 57.13 -44.58 -35.79
C LEU A 1073 57.71 -45.99 -35.59
N PRO A 1074 57.27 -47.00 -36.38
CA PRO A 1074 57.90 -48.30 -36.40
C PRO A 1074 59.40 -48.17 -36.70
N ARG A 1075 60.25 -48.87 -35.95
CA ARG A 1075 61.72 -48.79 -36.10
C ARG A 1075 62.17 -49.02 -37.54
N ASN A 1076 61.50 -49.93 -38.25
CA ASN A 1076 61.75 -50.26 -39.66
C ASN A 1076 61.60 -49.06 -40.60
N SER A 1077 60.79 -48.07 -40.25
CA SER A 1077 60.51 -46.89 -41.07
C SER A 1077 61.72 -45.95 -41.20
N TYR A 1078 62.68 -46.01 -40.28
CA TYR A 1078 63.84 -45.12 -40.26
C TYR A 1078 65.18 -45.85 -40.02
N THR A 1079 65.21 -47.17 -40.12
CA THR A 1079 66.42 -47.99 -39.90
C THR A 1079 67.60 -47.54 -40.75
N THR A 1080 67.38 -47.17 -42.01
CA THR A 1080 68.43 -46.70 -42.92
C THR A 1080 69.07 -45.40 -42.41
N LEU A 1081 68.25 -44.40 -42.07
CA LEU A 1081 68.72 -43.12 -41.50
C LEU A 1081 69.50 -43.32 -40.20
N LEU A 1082 69.05 -44.24 -39.34
CA LEU A 1082 69.72 -44.54 -38.08
C LEU A 1082 71.08 -45.24 -38.29
N ASN A 1083 71.18 -46.14 -39.28
CA ASN A 1083 72.43 -46.82 -39.63
C ASN A 1083 73.45 -45.86 -40.27
N ASP A 1084 72.97 -44.94 -41.11
CA ASP A 1084 73.80 -43.90 -41.73
C ASP A 1084 74.35 -42.96 -40.66
N TYR A 1085 73.49 -42.50 -39.74
CA TYR A 1085 73.90 -41.65 -38.62
C TYR A 1085 74.85 -42.38 -37.66
N ARG A 1086 74.62 -43.67 -37.38
CA ARG A 1086 75.55 -44.49 -36.60
C ARG A 1086 76.92 -44.53 -37.28
N SER A 1087 76.98 -44.76 -38.59
CA SER A 1087 78.23 -44.79 -39.35
C SER A 1087 78.96 -43.44 -39.28
N GLU A 1088 78.23 -42.33 -39.33
CA GLU A 1088 78.77 -40.98 -39.17
C GLU A 1088 79.35 -40.75 -37.76
N LEU A 1089 78.63 -41.16 -36.71
CA LEU A 1089 79.10 -41.07 -35.33
C LEU A 1089 80.34 -41.92 -35.08
N VAL A 1090 80.39 -43.13 -35.65
CA VAL A 1090 81.58 -44.01 -35.56
C VAL A 1090 82.77 -43.36 -36.26
N CYS A 1091 82.59 -42.76 -37.44
CA CYS A 1091 83.64 -42.01 -38.13
C CYS A 1091 84.11 -40.77 -37.33
N LYS A 1092 83.18 -40.03 -36.71
CA LYS A 1092 83.52 -38.88 -35.84
C LYS A 1092 84.26 -39.30 -34.57
N ALA A 1093 83.81 -40.36 -33.90
CA ALA A 1093 84.47 -40.91 -32.72
C ALA A 1093 85.86 -41.48 -33.07
N ALA A 1094 85.97 -42.22 -34.18
CA ALA A 1094 87.25 -42.70 -34.73
C ALA A 1094 88.23 -41.55 -34.98
N SER A 1095 87.75 -40.42 -35.50
CA SER A 1095 88.54 -39.19 -35.67
C SER A 1095 88.94 -38.54 -34.33
N LEU A 1096 87.98 -38.32 -33.42
CA LEU A 1096 88.20 -37.69 -32.11
C LEU A 1096 89.16 -38.48 -31.21
N PHE A 1097 89.09 -39.80 -31.25
CA PHE A 1097 89.92 -40.71 -30.44
C PHE A 1097 91.11 -41.28 -31.21
N ASN A 1098 91.30 -40.88 -32.48
CA ASN A 1098 92.37 -41.33 -33.37
C ASN A 1098 92.47 -42.87 -33.51
N VAL A 1099 91.33 -43.54 -33.69
CA VAL A 1099 91.18 -45.00 -33.84
C VAL A 1099 90.66 -45.33 -35.24
N ASN A 1100 91.10 -46.42 -35.86
CA ASN A 1100 90.59 -46.84 -37.18
C ASN A 1100 89.11 -47.28 -37.07
N SER A 1101 88.22 -46.63 -37.84
CA SER A 1101 86.76 -46.89 -37.83
C SER A 1101 86.40 -48.35 -38.13
N SER A 1102 87.20 -49.04 -38.97
CA SER A 1102 87.02 -50.47 -39.29
C SER A 1102 87.38 -51.44 -38.16
N LYS A 1103 88.04 -50.97 -37.09
CA LYS A 1103 88.38 -51.77 -35.89
C LYS A 1103 87.41 -51.55 -34.73
N VAL A 1104 86.44 -50.65 -34.88
CA VAL A 1104 85.42 -50.42 -33.87
C VAL A 1104 84.28 -51.41 -34.15
N CYS A 1105 84.05 -52.36 -33.24
CA CYS A 1105 83.22 -53.55 -33.45
C CYS A 1105 81.82 -53.24 -34.04
N ASP A 1106 81.46 -53.95 -35.12
CA ASP A 1106 80.15 -53.91 -35.82
C ASP A 1106 78.93 -54.26 -34.94
N GLY A 1107 79.16 -54.69 -33.70
CA GLY A 1107 78.13 -54.98 -32.70
C GLY A 1107 78.25 -54.18 -31.41
N CYS A 1108 79.27 -53.33 -31.24
CA CYS A 1108 79.37 -52.50 -30.05
C CYS A 1108 78.40 -51.31 -30.15
N ASP A 1109 77.63 -51.13 -29.08
CA ASP A 1109 76.86 -49.91 -28.87
C ASP A 1109 77.84 -48.80 -28.44
N ILE A 1110 78.52 -48.24 -29.43
CA ILE A 1110 79.54 -47.19 -29.27
C ILE A 1110 78.92 -45.95 -28.61
N VAL A 1111 77.63 -45.72 -28.82
CA VAL A 1111 76.86 -44.67 -28.15
C VAL A 1111 76.77 -44.96 -26.66
N ASP A 1112 76.43 -46.19 -26.26
CA ASP A 1112 76.42 -46.62 -24.85
C ASP A 1112 77.81 -46.58 -24.18
N ILE A 1113 78.89 -46.93 -24.89
CA ILE A 1113 80.26 -46.93 -24.34
C ILE A 1113 80.79 -45.50 -24.13
N LEU A 1114 80.64 -44.63 -25.13
CA LEU A 1114 81.04 -43.22 -25.02
C LEU A 1114 80.22 -42.50 -23.96
N TRP A 1115 78.94 -42.82 -23.87
CA TRP A 1115 78.03 -42.16 -22.94
C TRP A 1115 78.14 -42.67 -21.50
N ASN A 1116 78.37 -43.97 -21.26
CA ASN A 1116 78.67 -44.48 -19.91
C ASN A 1116 80.00 -43.93 -19.37
N SER A 1117 80.92 -43.57 -20.26
CA SER A 1117 82.17 -42.88 -19.90
C SER A 1117 81.91 -41.40 -19.54
N LEU A 1118 81.02 -40.72 -20.27
CA LEU A 1118 80.56 -39.35 -19.96
C LEU A 1118 79.73 -39.26 -18.67
N LYS A 1119 78.88 -40.25 -18.39
CA LYS A 1119 78.12 -40.40 -17.12
C LYS A 1119 79.01 -40.58 -15.88
N ARG A 1120 80.26 -41.04 -16.04
CA ARG A 1120 81.22 -41.14 -14.92
C ARG A 1120 82.00 -39.85 -14.68
N LEU A 1121 81.92 -38.87 -15.59
CA LEU A 1121 82.64 -37.59 -15.55
C LEU A 1121 81.73 -36.39 -15.19
N ILE A 1122 80.41 -36.60 -15.13
CA ILE A 1122 79.39 -35.66 -14.64
C ILE A 1122 78.91 -36.16 -13.29
#